data_AF-A0A972GHS1-F1
#
_entry.id   AF-A0A972GHS1-F1
#
_cell.length_a   1.000
_cell.length_b   1.000
_cell.length_c   1.000
_cell.angle_alpha   90.00
_cell.angle_beta   90.00
_cell.angle_gamma   90.00
#
_symmetry.space_group_name_H-M   'P 1'
#
loop_
_entity.id
_entity.type
_entity.pdbx_description
1 polymer ?
#
loop_
_entity_poly.entity_id
_entity_poly.type
_entity_poly.pdbx_seq_one_letter_code
_entity_poly.pdbx_strand_id
1 'polypeptide(L)'
;MPVEFLTEAQQQTYGRFAGEPTEAQLARYLHLDHTDHVLIRKRRGVHNRLGFALQLTTVRFLGTFLPDPTAVPSGVLAFVAHQLAIIDSSIISNYLRRKATRYSHSAEIQQVYGYADFAAPPWRFRFIRLLYSRAWISPERPSLLFDYATAWLVQHKVWLPGATTLARLIAEIRERATHRLYRRLASLPSTAQKARLETLCHIPDTPSSTRFEYYRTGPTTISGLAFNQAVERYQELRAFGFQHLDLSHIPPVRLQTLARHAGLVSRQTIARRPEEKRSAFLVAFVKAYEIMALDDALDLLDALITHIAGETKKLGQKKRLRTLRDLDQSALTLADVCSMLVGEEPHDVDLRAAIFAHVFKAPVQASIATIRDLARSPDDYFHEELVAPYGKVQRFLPQLLNGIAFSAAPAGATTLEALQYLAALGTSRKQLLEQVPRTIITKPWHRLVFDTAGRVLKRGYTLCLLATLQDRLRRRVVYVEHSDRWGDPRAKLLQGEEWQVQRAHVCRSLGHPAAPTEALTNLAQPLDAIYQRVASQFEANQAVQLDPSGKHPSLTITNLDKLEEPPSLLQLRAQVTELLPPIDLPELLLEIHTHTGFAHAFSHVSEATTRADDLTTSLCAMLLAEACNIGFAPLIKPQVPVLTKHRLKWVKQNYVRADTLIRANTCLVDYQSTRRLVQTWGVATLPRLMACALSRRYAPSMRDQIAPILVPIGALPGTTFPLISALGVRHCDSWDPPRFHLCPRRLVGTTNRAPAHRNYDRYRGDQRSRVWVVLVTWLSIFPTSGRCRSSHLLADRPSCGLWGAQCRRP
;
A
#
# COMPACT_ATOMS: atom_id res chain seq x y z
N MET A 1 -28.40 22.73 9.68
CA MET A 1 -27.40 22.23 10.65
C MET A 1 -26.11 23.00 10.41
N PRO A 2 -25.49 23.64 11.41
CA PRO A 2 -24.21 24.31 11.21
C PRO A 2 -23.18 23.24 10.88
N VAL A 3 -22.61 23.31 9.68
CA VAL A 3 -21.60 22.34 9.23
C VAL A 3 -20.25 22.82 9.72
N GLU A 4 -20.02 22.68 11.02
CA GLU A 4 -18.76 23.03 11.69
C GLU A 4 -17.72 21.94 11.43
N PHE A 5 -17.17 21.93 10.21
CA PHE A 5 -15.95 21.17 9.92
C PHE A 5 -14.68 22.00 10.15
N LEU A 6 -14.81 23.32 10.29
CA LEU A 6 -13.70 24.22 10.61
C LEU A 6 -13.44 24.19 12.11
N THR A 7 -12.18 24.02 12.51
CA THR A 7 -11.78 24.20 13.91
C THR A 7 -11.85 25.68 14.30
N GLU A 8 -11.98 25.97 15.60
CA GLU A 8 -11.96 27.36 16.10
C GLU A 8 -10.71 28.11 15.66
N ALA A 9 -9.54 27.46 15.72
CA ALA A 9 -8.28 28.02 15.25
C ALA A 9 -8.30 28.37 13.75
N GLN A 10 -8.90 27.50 12.91
CA GLN A 10 -9.06 27.77 11.47
C GLN A 10 -9.99 28.96 11.22
N GLN A 11 -11.09 29.05 11.98
CA GLN A 11 -12.01 30.19 11.88
C GLN A 11 -11.35 31.50 12.32
N GLN A 12 -10.55 31.47 13.39
CA GLN A 12 -9.83 32.64 13.90
C GLN A 12 -8.71 33.10 12.97
N THR A 13 -8.10 32.18 12.22
CA THR A 13 -7.04 32.49 11.26
C THR A 13 -7.57 32.99 9.92
N TYR A 14 -8.76 32.57 9.52
CA TYR A 14 -9.31 32.91 8.20
C TYR A 14 -9.57 34.42 8.06
N GLY A 15 -8.92 35.05 7.07
CA GLY A 15 -9.02 36.48 6.83
C GLY A 15 -8.41 37.35 7.94
N ARG A 16 -7.51 36.79 8.76
CA ARG A 16 -6.79 37.46 9.84
C ARG A 16 -5.32 37.02 9.88
N PHE A 17 -4.47 37.77 10.58
CA PHE A 17 -3.09 37.37 10.80
C PHE A 17 -3.02 36.29 11.90
N ALA A 18 -2.41 35.14 11.58
CA ALA A 18 -2.18 34.03 12.53
C ALA A 18 -0.97 34.23 13.44
N GLY A 19 -0.21 35.32 13.23
CA GLY A 19 1.08 35.61 13.83
C GLY A 19 1.87 36.61 12.98
N GLU A 20 3.12 36.88 13.37
CA GLU A 20 4.04 37.73 12.59
C GLU A 20 4.43 37.04 11.25
N PRO A 21 4.27 37.71 10.10
CA PRO A 21 4.73 37.16 8.82
C PRO A 21 6.25 37.05 8.76
N THR A 22 6.73 36.03 8.06
CA THR A 22 8.17 35.87 7.78
C THR A 22 8.69 36.99 6.87
N GLU A 23 10.00 37.28 6.92
CA GLU A 23 10.62 38.31 6.06
C GLU A 23 10.33 38.09 4.57
N ALA A 24 10.35 36.83 4.11
CA ALA A 24 10.01 36.48 2.73
C ALA A 24 8.54 36.81 2.39
N GLN A 25 7.61 36.65 3.34
CA GLN A 25 6.21 37.03 3.16
C GLN A 25 6.03 38.56 3.18
N LEU A 26 6.75 39.27 4.06
CA LEU A 26 6.78 40.74 4.08
C LEU A 26 7.26 41.30 2.74
N ALA A 27 8.40 40.83 2.25
CA ALA A 27 8.98 41.27 0.98
C ALA A 27 8.08 40.94 -0.22
N ARG A 28 7.40 39.79 -0.21
CA ARG A 28 6.59 39.34 -1.35
C ARG A 28 5.22 39.99 -1.45
N TYR A 29 4.53 40.21 -0.33
CA TYR A 29 3.12 40.62 -0.33
C TYR A 29 2.87 42.03 0.22
N LEU A 30 3.78 42.53 1.07
CA LEU A 30 3.61 43.79 1.80
C LEU A 30 4.55 44.90 1.30
N HIS A 31 5.30 44.63 0.22
CA HIS A 31 6.11 45.62 -0.48
C HIS A 31 5.24 46.57 -1.32
N LEU A 32 5.54 47.87 -1.24
CA LEU A 32 4.87 48.94 -1.98
C LEU A 32 5.68 49.29 -3.23
N ASP A 33 5.05 49.18 -4.39
CA ASP A 33 5.68 49.57 -5.65
C ASP A 33 5.51 51.07 -5.94
N HIS A 34 6.07 51.53 -7.05
CA HIS A 34 5.96 52.94 -7.44
C HIS A 34 4.50 53.40 -7.64
N THR A 35 3.64 52.53 -8.16
CA THR A 35 2.23 52.86 -8.39
C THR A 35 1.48 53.03 -7.06
N ASP A 36 1.82 52.21 -6.07
CA ASP A 36 1.31 52.29 -4.71
C ASP A 36 1.70 53.63 -4.07
N HIS A 37 2.98 54.01 -4.17
CA HIS A 37 3.46 55.28 -3.63
C HIS A 37 2.76 56.49 -4.23
N VAL A 38 2.48 56.48 -5.55
CA VAL A 38 1.74 57.55 -6.22
C VAL A 38 0.31 57.67 -5.67
N LEU A 39 -0.38 56.55 -5.45
CA LEU A 39 -1.74 56.52 -4.91
C LEU A 39 -1.81 56.90 -3.43
N ILE A 40 -0.82 56.48 -2.64
CA ILE A 40 -0.71 56.81 -1.20
C ILE A 40 -0.44 58.30 -1.01
N ARG A 41 0.44 58.90 -1.82
CA ARG A 41 0.80 60.34 -1.71
C ARG A 41 -0.39 61.28 -1.89
N LYS A 42 -1.43 60.87 -2.61
CA LYS A 42 -2.69 61.63 -2.79
C LYS A 42 -3.47 61.81 -1.47
N ARG A 43 -3.24 60.99 -0.44
CA ARG A 43 -3.93 61.11 0.85
C ARG A 43 -3.39 62.29 1.66
N ARG A 44 -4.31 63.09 2.21
CA ARG A 44 -4.00 64.19 3.14
C ARG A 44 -3.79 63.63 4.55
N GLY A 45 -2.64 63.95 5.15
CA GLY A 45 -2.28 63.54 6.51
C GLY A 45 -1.54 62.19 6.58
N VAL A 46 -0.52 62.12 7.45
CA VAL A 46 0.37 60.95 7.61
C VAL A 46 -0.41 59.70 8.05
N HIS A 47 -1.38 59.85 8.96
CA HIS A 47 -2.26 58.75 9.40
C HIS A 47 -3.08 58.14 8.26
N ASN A 48 -3.57 58.95 7.31
CA ASN A 48 -4.35 58.46 6.17
C ASN A 48 -3.46 57.77 5.12
N ARG A 49 -2.20 58.22 4.96
CA ARG A 49 -1.21 57.55 4.11
C ARG A 49 -0.85 56.18 4.65
N LEU A 50 -0.54 56.09 5.95
CA LEU A 50 -0.24 54.83 6.62
C LEU A 50 -1.47 53.90 6.62
N GLY A 51 -2.66 54.42 6.94
CA GLY A 51 -3.89 53.64 6.95
C GLY A 51 -4.33 53.11 5.58
N PHE A 52 -4.15 53.88 4.51
CA PHE A 52 -4.40 53.42 3.14
C PHE A 52 -3.40 52.32 2.74
N ALA A 53 -2.11 52.54 3.02
CA ALA A 53 -1.06 51.56 2.72
C ALA A 53 -1.29 50.24 3.48
N LEU A 54 -1.64 50.30 4.76
CA LEU A 54 -1.98 49.12 5.55
C LEU A 54 -3.18 48.36 4.99
N GLN A 55 -4.24 49.06 4.59
CA GLN A 55 -5.40 48.40 3.96
C GLN A 55 -5.02 47.70 2.65
N LEU A 56 -4.19 48.34 1.82
CA LEU A 56 -3.72 47.79 0.55
C LEU A 56 -2.84 46.54 0.76
N THR A 57 -1.87 46.61 1.66
CA THR A 57 -0.96 45.50 1.93
C THR A 57 -1.69 44.35 2.64
N THR A 58 -2.63 44.67 3.53
CA THR A 58 -3.49 43.67 4.19
C THR A 58 -4.37 42.92 3.20
N VAL A 59 -5.02 43.59 2.25
CA VAL A 59 -5.88 42.89 1.25
C VAL A 59 -5.05 42.06 0.27
N ARG A 60 -3.79 42.43 -0.01
CA ARG A 60 -2.85 41.61 -0.79
C ARG A 60 -2.44 40.32 -0.07
N PHE A 61 -2.21 40.41 1.23
CA PHE A 61 -1.77 39.26 2.03
C PHE A 61 -2.92 38.35 2.44
N LEU A 62 -4.02 38.91 2.96
CA LEU A 62 -5.16 38.15 3.49
C LEU A 62 -6.28 37.91 2.48
N GLY A 63 -6.38 38.70 1.40
CA GLY A 63 -7.51 38.64 0.46
C GLY A 63 -8.81 39.27 0.99
N THR A 64 -8.77 39.98 2.12
CA THR A 64 -9.91 40.71 2.70
C THR A 64 -9.42 41.91 3.51
N PHE A 65 -10.32 42.85 3.79
CA PHE A 65 -10.05 43.97 4.68
C PHE A 65 -10.40 43.61 6.12
N LEU A 66 -9.54 43.98 7.06
CA LEU A 66 -9.84 43.82 8.47
C LEU A 66 -10.96 44.79 8.89
N PRO A 67 -11.93 44.33 9.72
CA PRO A 67 -12.94 45.22 10.31
C PRO A 67 -12.29 46.38 11.08
N ASP A 68 -11.19 46.08 11.77
CA ASP A 68 -10.28 47.06 12.32
C ASP A 68 -8.94 47.05 11.55
N PRO A 69 -8.62 48.09 10.75
CA PRO A 69 -7.37 48.17 9.99
C PRO A 69 -6.10 48.17 10.84
N THR A 70 -6.20 48.43 12.16
CA THR A 70 -5.06 48.38 13.09
C THR A 70 -4.81 47.01 13.70
N ALA A 71 -5.68 46.03 13.47
CA ALA A 71 -5.51 44.65 13.96
C ALA A 71 -4.47 43.87 13.13
N VAL A 72 -3.29 44.46 12.93
CA VAL A 72 -2.13 43.90 12.22
C VAL A 72 -0.99 43.64 13.19
N PRO A 73 -0.13 42.63 12.95
CA PRO A 73 1.07 42.41 13.73
C PRO A 73 2.01 43.62 13.69
N SER A 74 2.80 43.78 14.75
CA SER A 74 3.72 44.91 14.93
C SER A 74 4.78 45.00 13.83
N GLY A 75 5.29 43.85 13.37
CA GLY A 75 6.26 43.76 12.29
C GLY A 75 5.68 44.24 10.95
N VAL A 76 4.41 43.96 10.68
CA VAL A 76 3.71 44.45 9.47
C VAL A 76 3.57 45.97 9.53
N LEU A 77 3.17 46.52 10.67
CA LEU A 77 3.03 47.96 10.86
C LEU A 77 4.37 48.69 10.69
N ALA A 78 5.43 48.17 11.31
CA ALA A 78 6.78 48.72 11.21
C ALA A 78 7.31 48.66 9.77
N PHE A 79 7.13 47.53 9.08
CA PHE A 79 7.59 47.33 7.71
C PHE A 79 6.92 48.29 6.72
N VAL A 80 5.61 48.52 6.85
CA VAL A 80 4.88 49.47 5.99
C VAL A 80 5.22 50.93 6.35
N ALA A 81 5.37 51.25 7.64
CA ALA A 81 5.77 52.59 8.08
C ALA A 81 7.17 52.98 7.59
N HIS A 82 8.12 52.04 7.65
CA HIS A 82 9.49 52.24 7.16
C HIS A 82 9.52 52.54 5.66
N GLN A 83 8.76 51.80 4.83
CA GLN A 83 8.65 52.06 3.39
C GLN A 83 8.09 53.47 3.06
N LEU A 84 7.30 54.06 3.97
CA LEU A 84 6.72 55.39 3.82
C LEU A 84 7.55 56.50 4.50
N ALA A 85 8.71 56.17 5.08
CA ALA A 85 9.54 57.06 5.89
C ALA A 85 8.78 57.70 7.07
N ILE A 86 7.90 56.95 7.73
CA ILE A 86 7.14 57.40 8.90
C ILE A 86 7.82 56.88 10.17
N ILE A 87 8.29 57.78 11.03
CA ILE A 87 9.04 57.46 12.25
C ILE A 87 8.11 57.00 13.38
N ASP A 88 6.96 57.66 13.54
CA ASP A 88 5.98 57.34 14.58
C ASP A 88 4.76 56.58 14.02
N SER A 89 4.70 55.28 14.28
CA SER A 89 3.59 54.42 13.86
C SER A 89 2.36 54.55 14.75
N SER A 90 2.44 55.17 15.94
CA SER A 90 1.31 55.35 16.86
C SER A 90 0.22 56.28 16.30
N ILE A 91 0.60 57.11 15.32
CA ILE A 91 -0.25 58.01 14.55
C ILE A 91 -1.41 57.27 13.85
N ILE A 92 -1.29 55.96 13.62
CA ILE A 92 -2.35 55.14 13.01
C ILE A 92 -3.67 55.17 13.79
N SER A 93 -3.64 55.38 15.10
CA SER A 93 -4.83 55.54 15.94
C SER A 93 -5.77 56.65 15.43
N ASN A 94 -5.22 57.72 14.85
CA ASN A 94 -6.00 58.82 14.28
C ASN A 94 -6.76 58.42 12.99
N TYR A 95 -6.33 57.36 12.30
CA TYR A 95 -7.02 56.82 11.12
C TYR A 95 -8.40 56.23 11.46
N LEU A 96 -8.59 55.76 12.70
CA LEU A 96 -9.84 55.14 13.14
C LEU A 96 -10.97 56.15 13.40
N ARG A 97 -10.65 57.43 13.60
CA ARG A 97 -11.60 58.49 14.00
C ARG A 97 -12.76 58.68 13.02
N ARG A 98 -12.52 58.59 11.70
CA ARG A 98 -13.54 58.81 10.67
C ARG A 98 -13.84 57.53 9.88
N LYS A 99 -14.95 56.87 10.20
CA LYS A 99 -15.38 55.61 9.56
C LYS A 99 -15.57 55.74 8.03
N ALA A 100 -16.08 56.88 7.55
CA ALA A 100 -16.30 57.15 6.12
C ALA A 100 -15.00 57.10 5.29
N THR A 101 -13.89 57.60 5.85
CA THR A 101 -12.58 57.58 5.17
C THR A 101 -12.11 56.14 4.92
N ARG A 102 -12.31 55.25 5.90
CA ARG A 102 -11.92 53.83 5.79
C ARG A 102 -12.67 53.11 4.67
N TYR A 103 -13.98 53.32 4.54
CA TYR A 103 -14.77 52.74 3.46
C TYR A 103 -14.43 53.31 2.09
N SER A 104 -14.19 54.63 2.02
CA SER A 104 -13.75 55.29 0.80
C SER A 104 -12.41 54.74 0.31
N HIS A 105 -11.44 54.55 1.21
CA HIS A 105 -10.16 53.98 0.88
C HIS A 105 -10.28 52.52 0.41
N SER A 106 -11.07 51.67 1.09
CA SER A 106 -11.29 50.29 0.63
C SER A 106 -11.98 50.23 -0.74
N ALA A 107 -12.93 51.12 -1.02
CA ALA A 107 -13.61 51.18 -2.31
C ALA A 107 -12.68 51.66 -3.44
N GLU A 108 -11.79 52.61 -3.14
CA GLU A 108 -10.80 53.07 -4.11
C GLU A 108 -9.75 51.99 -4.40
N ILE A 109 -9.24 51.31 -3.36
CA ILE A 109 -8.34 50.16 -3.52
C ILE A 109 -9.01 49.08 -4.38
N GLN A 110 -10.32 48.85 -4.17
CA GLN A 110 -11.08 47.89 -4.95
C GLN A 110 -11.08 48.22 -6.45
N GLN A 111 -11.43 49.47 -6.79
CA GLN A 111 -11.51 49.92 -8.18
C GLN A 111 -10.15 49.93 -8.87
N VAL A 112 -9.11 50.46 -8.20
CA VAL A 112 -7.79 50.65 -8.82
C VAL A 112 -7.04 49.33 -9.00
N TYR A 113 -7.10 48.43 -8.03
CA TYR A 113 -6.36 47.15 -8.07
C TYR A 113 -7.16 45.97 -8.61
N GLY A 114 -8.42 46.20 -9.00
CA GLY A 114 -9.29 45.23 -9.65
C GLY A 114 -9.79 44.13 -8.71
N TYR A 115 -10.05 44.45 -7.45
CA TYR A 115 -10.68 43.50 -6.53
C TYR A 115 -12.19 43.41 -6.78
N ALA A 116 -12.73 42.19 -6.76
CA ALA A 116 -14.14 41.96 -6.94
C ALA A 116 -14.80 41.48 -5.65
N ASP A 117 -16.05 41.90 -5.43
CA ASP A 117 -16.87 41.34 -4.36
C ASP A 117 -17.28 39.90 -4.72
N PHE A 118 -17.27 39.02 -3.73
CA PHE A 118 -17.68 37.63 -3.87
C PHE A 118 -19.12 37.49 -4.40
N ALA A 119 -20.02 38.39 -3.98
CA ALA A 119 -21.42 38.34 -4.41
C ALA A 119 -21.62 38.85 -5.86
N ALA A 120 -20.65 39.58 -6.43
CA ALA A 120 -20.78 40.19 -7.74
C ALA A 120 -20.70 39.15 -8.90
N PRO A 121 -21.57 39.25 -9.93
CA PRO A 121 -21.40 38.49 -11.17
C PRO A 121 -20.09 38.88 -11.88
N PRO A 122 -19.37 37.94 -12.53
CA PRO A 122 -19.65 36.52 -12.70
C PRO A 122 -18.97 35.60 -11.65
N TRP A 123 -18.34 36.18 -10.62
CA TRP A 123 -17.41 35.47 -9.74
C TRP A 123 -18.06 34.37 -8.92
N ARG A 124 -19.19 34.67 -8.26
CA ARG A 124 -19.94 33.67 -7.49
C ARG A 124 -20.32 32.46 -8.34
N PHE A 125 -20.82 32.70 -9.55
CA PHE A 125 -21.25 31.63 -10.46
C PHE A 125 -20.07 30.79 -10.94
N ARG A 126 -18.97 31.43 -11.37
CA ARG A 126 -17.74 30.73 -11.79
C ARG A 126 -17.17 29.88 -10.65
N PHE A 127 -17.13 30.43 -9.44
CA PHE A 127 -16.65 29.76 -8.25
C PHE A 127 -17.50 28.52 -7.88
N ILE A 128 -18.83 28.68 -7.85
CA ILE A 128 -19.73 27.56 -7.58
C ILE A 128 -19.57 26.46 -8.64
N ARG A 129 -19.48 26.82 -9.92
CA ARG A 129 -19.30 25.85 -11.02
C ARG A 129 -17.99 25.09 -10.88
N LEU A 130 -16.90 25.77 -10.54
CA LEU A 130 -15.58 25.19 -10.31
C LEU A 130 -15.60 24.20 -9.13
N LEU A 131 -16.10 24.63 -7.97
CA LEU A 131 -16.20 23.78 -6.78
C LEU A 131 -17.11 22.57 -7.04
N TYR A 132 -18.21 22.76 -7.79
CA TYR A 132 -19.10 21.67 -8.15
C TYR A 132 -18.44 20.66 -9.10
N SER A 133 -17.70 21.10 -10.12
CA SER A 133 -16.95 20.18 -10.99
C SER A 133 -15.92 19.37 -10.20
N ARG A 134 -15.22 20.00 -9.26
CA ARG A 134 -14.22 19.34 -8.41
C ARG A 134 -14.87 18.33 -7.46
N ALA A 135 -15.93 18.74 -6.76
CA ALA A 135 -16.70 17.88 -5.85
C ALA A 135 -17.42 16.73 -6.57
N TRP A 136 -17.71 16.87 -7.87
CA TRP A 136 -18.23 15.78 -8.69
C TRP A 136 -17.18 14.70 -8.93
N ILE A 137 -15.95 15.09 -9.29
CA ILE A 137 -14.85 14.17 -9.63
C ILE A 137 -14.39 13.37 -8.40
N SER A 138 -14.18 14.05 -7.27
CA SER A 138 -13.59 13.43 -6.08
C SER A 138 -14.34 13.81 -4.79
N PRO A 139 -14.59 12.86 -3.86
CA PRO A 139 -15.16 13.15 -2.55
C PRO A 139 -14.10 13.75 -1.62
N GLU A 140 -13.64 14.96 -1.92
CA GLU A 140 -12.66 15.66 -1.10
C GLU A 140 -13.23 16.06 0.28
N ARG A 141 -12.32 16.16 1.26
CA ARG A 141 -12.62 16.69 2.58
C ARG A 141 -13.06 18.16 2.47
N PRO A 142 -14.03 18.61 3.27
CA PRO A 142 -14.51 19.99 3.21
C PRO A 142 -13.41 20.98 3.62
N SER A 143 -12.50 20.61 4.52
CA SER A 143 -11.30 21.39 4.88
C SER A 143 -10.38 21.64 3.68
N LEU A 144 -10.03 20.60 2.91
CA LEU A 144 -9.20 20.77 1.70
C LEU A 144 -9.89 21.62 0.63
N LEU A 145 -11.21 21.46 0.47
CA LEU A 145 -11.99 22.30 -0.43
C LEU A 145 -12.04 23.76 0.05
N PHE A 146 -12.00 23.99 1.36
CA PHE A 146 -11.95 25.32 1.97
C PHE A 146 -10.60 26.00 1.74
N ASP A 147 -9.50 25.28 1.92
CA ASP A 147 -8.15 25.80 1.64
C ASP A 147 -8.00 26.13 0.15
N TYR A 148 -8.43 25.21 -0.73
CA TYR A 148 -8.47 25.44 -2.17
C TYR A 148 -9.34 26.64 -2.55
N ALA A 149 -10.53 26.73 -1.97
CA ALA A 149 -11.44 27.85 -2.17
C ALA A 149 -10.80 29.19 -1.79
N THR A 150 -10.15 29.24 -0.63
CA THR A 150 -9.47 30.43 -0.12
C THR A 150 -8.35 30.85 -1.07
N ALA A 151 -7.48 29.91 -1.45
CA ALA A 151 -6.38 30.17 -2.38
C ALA A 151 -6.90 30.67 -3.75
N TRP A 152 -7.96 30.05 -4.27
CA TRP A 152 -8.56 30.44 -5.54
C TRP A 152 -9.13 31.87 -5.50
N LEU A 153 -9.85 32.23 -4.43
CA LEU A 153 -10.43 33.57 -4.26
C LEU A 153 -9.34 34.64 -4.18
N VAL A 154 -8.30 34.40 -3.37
CA VAL A 154 -7.14 35.31 -3.24
C VAL A 154 -6.44 35.49 -4.60
N GLN A 155 -6.17 34.39 -5.31
CA GLN A 155 -5.49 34.43 -6.61
C GLN A 155 -6.28 35.23 -7.66
N HIS A 156 -7.61 35.18 -7.62
CA HIS A 156 -8.47 35.88 -8.56
C HIS A 156 -8.89 37.28 -8.07
N LYS A 157 -8.28 37.78 -6.98
CA LYS A 157 -8.61 39.06 -6.35
C LYS A 157 -10.09 39.20 -5.99
N VAL A 158 -10.73 38.10 -5.58
CA VAL A 158 -12.09 38.10 -5.07
C VAL A 158 -12.04 38.17 -3.55
N TRP A 159 -12.79 39.08 -2.95
CA TRP A 159 -12.82 39.20 -1.49
C TRP A 159 -13.29 37.92 -0.82
N LEU A 160 -12.59 37.54 0.25
CA LEU A 160 -12.97 36.40 1.05
C LEU A 160 -14.33 36.67 1.74
N PRO A 161 -15.38 35.86 1.45
CA PRO A 161 -16.62 35.93 2.22
C PRO A 161 -16.37 35.42 3.64
N GLY A 162 -17.26 35.69 4.59
CA GLY A 162 -17.12 35.18 5.96
C GLY A 162 -16.94 33.65 6.00
N ALA A 163 -16.10 33.14 6.91
CA ALA A 163 -15.74 31.72 6.99
C ALA A 163 -16.95 30.79 7.02
N THR A 164 -18.00 31.17 7.77
CA THR A 164 -19.27 30.43 7.86
C THR A 164 -20.04 30.41 6.54
N THR A 165 -19.99 31.49 5.77
CA THR A 165 -20.62 31.58 4.45
C THR A 165 -19.93 30.65 3.46
N LEU A 166 -18.59 30.64 3.46
CA LEU A 166 -17.82 29.75 2.60
C LEU A 166 -17.98 28.28 3.01
N ALA A 167 -17.91 27.97 4.31
CA ALA A 167 -18.11 26.62 4.83
C ALA A 167 -19.50 26.05 4.46
N ARG A 168 -20.55 26.87 4.63
CA ARG A 168 -21.91 26.49 4.24
C ARG A 168 -22.03 26.26 2.73
N LEU A 169 -21.46 27.13 1.90
CA LEU A 169 -21.48 26.97 0.45
C LEU A 169 -20.78 25.66 0.01
N ILE A 170 -19.62 25.36 0.60
CA ILE A 170 -18.89 24.11 0.33
C ILE A 170 -19.74 22.90 0.75
N ALA A 171 -20.39 22.95 1.91
CA ALA A 171 -21.27 21.89 2.36
C ALA A 171 -22.45 21.66 1.39
N GLU A 172 -23.14 22.74 0.98
CA GLU A 172 -24.24 22.69 0.01
C GLU A 172 -23.80 22.11 -1.34
N ILE A 173 -22.64 22.51 -1.85
CA ILE A 173 -22.09 22.00 -3.12
C ILE A 173 -21.76 20.50 -3.01
N ARG A 174 -21.12 20.07 -1.92
CA ARG A 174 -20.79 18.65 -1.68
C ARG A 174 -22.05 17.80 -1.54
N GLU A 175 -23.05 18.30 -0.84
CA GLU A 175 -24.35 17.66 -0.70
C GLU A 175 -25.04 17.53 -2.06
N ARG A 176 -25.08 18.60 -2.86
CA ARG A 176 -25.62 18.58 -4.22
C ARG A 176 -24.90 17.58 -5.13
N ALA A 177 -23.56 17.52 -5.08
CA ALA A 177 -22.77 16.55 -5.84
C ALA A 177 -23.06 15.10 -5.40
N THR A 178 -23.36 14.90 -4.11
CA THR A 178 -23.68 13.59 -3.53
C THR A 178 -25.11 13.15 -3.85
N HIS A 179 -26.08 14.05 -3.81
CA HIS A 179 -27.43 13.78 -4.28
C HIS A 179 -27.47 13.45 -5.78
N ARG A 180 -26.69 14.16 -6.61
CA ARG A 180 -26.55 13.81 -8.03
C ARG A 180 -26.04 12.37 -8.20
N LEU A 181 -25.05 11.96 -7.42
CA LEU A 181 -24.49 10.60 -7.47
C LEU A 181 -25.57 9.57 -7.11
N TYR A 182 -26.33 9.80 -6.04
CA TYR A 182 -27.38 8.89 -5.61
C TYR A 182 -28.48 8.75 -6.65
N ARG A 183 -28.98 9.87 -7.20
CA ARG A 183 -30.00 9.83 -8.26
C ARG A 183 -29.52 9.08 -9.49
N ARG A 184 -28.30 9.36 -9.97
CA ARG A 184 -27.72 8.67 -11.13
C ARG A 184 -27.63 7.17 -10.88
N LEU A 185 -27.03 6.73 -9.77
CA LEU A 185 -26.89 5.31 -9.46
C LEU A 185 -28.24 4.61 -9.25
N ALA A 186 -29.20 5.28 -8.61
CA ALA A 186 -30.54 4.73 -8.39
C ALA A 186 -31.38 4.62 -9.67
N SER A 187 -31.06 5.39 -10.70
CA SER A 187 -31.73 5.36 -12.00
C SER A 187 -31.20 4.29 -12.97
N LEU A 188 -29.99 3.76 -12.73
CA LEU A 188 -29.36 2.76 -13.60
C LEU A 188 -30.03 1.37 -13.58
N PRO A 189 -30.37 0.77 -12.42
CA PRO A 189 -30.91 -0.59 -12.40
C PRO A 189 -32.38 -0.62 -12.84
N SER A 190 -32.77 -1.71 -13.52
CA SER A 190 -34.16 -2.00 -13.85
C SER A 190 -35.01 -2.28 -12.60
N THR A 191 -36.34 -2.26 -12.72
CA THR A 191 -37.26 -2.58 -11.62
C THR A 191 -37.00 -3.98 -11.04
N ALA A 192 -36.78 -4.98 -11.89
CA ALA A 192 -36.43 -6.34 -11.47
C ALA A 192 -35.08 -6.39 -10.72
N GLN A 193 -34.09 -5.63 -11.20
CA GLN A 193 -32.78 -5.51 -10.53
C GLN A 193 -32.89 -4.82 -9.18
N LYS A 194 -33.72 -3.78 -9.06
CA LYS A 194 -34.00 -3.10 -7.77
C LYS A 194 -34.62 -4.06 -6.76
N ALA A 195 -35.64 -4.81 -7.16
CA ALA A 195 -36.25 -5.84 -6.30
C ALA A 195 -35.21 -6.88 -5.83
N ARG A 196 -34.31 -7.31 -6.73
CA ARG A 196 -33.21 -8.23 -6.39
C ARG A 196 -32.21 -7.60 -5.41
N LEU A 197 -31.88 -6.32 -5.56
CA LEU A 197 -31.03 -5.59 -4.60
C LEU A 197 -31.68 -5.49 -3.23
N GLU A 198 -33.00 -5.30 -3.16
CA GLU A 198 -33.71 -5.21 -1.90
C GLU A 198 -33.65 -6.51 -1.10
N THR A 199 -33.53 -7.67 -1.76
CA THR A 199 -33.28 -8.96 -1.08
C THR A 199 -32.05 -8.94 -0.17
N LEU A 200 -31.03 -8.12 -0.47
CA LEU A 200 -29.84 -7.95 0.37
C LEU A 200 -30.16 -7.25 1.71
N CYS A 201 -31.26 -6.50 1.76
CA CYS A 201 -31.73 -5.82 2.95
C CYS A 201 -32.66 -6.69 3.81
N HIS A 202 -33.09 -7.87 3.38
CA HIS A 202 -33.96 -8.75 4.16
C HIS A 202 -33.16 -9.72 5.06
N ILE A 203 -33.81 -10.23 6.12
CA ILE A 203 -33.27 -11.26 7.02
C ILE A 203 -33.78 -12.61 6.53
N PRO A 204 -32.93 -13.61 6.24
CA PRO A 204 -33.41 -14.98 6.07
C PRO A 204 -33.80 -15.57 7.43
N ASP A 205 -34.86 -16.38 7.48
CA ASP A 205 -35.37 -17.01 8.72
C ASP A 205 -34.39 -18.02 9.36
N THR A 206 -33.30 -18.36 8.67
CA THR A 206 -32.26 -19.28 9.14
C THR A 206 -31.05 -18.56 9.75
N PRO A 207 -30.38 -19.11 10.79
CA PRO A 207 -29.25 -18.48 11.49
C PRO A 207 -27.92 -18.43 10.70
N SER A 208 -27.95 -18.63 9.39
CA SER A 208 -26.78 -18.42 8.52
C SER A 208 -26.50 -16.92 8.37
N SER A 209 -25.22 -16.54 8.24
CA SER A 209 -24.82 -15.16 8.00
C SER A 209 -25.67 -14.54 6.90
N THR A 210 -26.25 -13.35 7.14
CA THR A 210 -27.05 -12.65 6.13
C THR A 210 -26.33 -12.58 4.78
N ARG A 211 -27.03 -12.72 3.63
CA ARG A 211 -26.41 -12.68 2.29
C ARG A 211 -25.47 -11.47 2.09
N PHE A 212 -25.85 -10.32 2.64
CA PHE A 212 -25.01 -9.11 2.63
C PHE A 212 -23.66 -9.29 3.36
N GLU A 213 -23.65 -9.98 4.52
CA GLU A 213 -22.42 -10.28 5.25
C GLU A 213 -21.58 -11.37 4.56
N TYR A 214 -22.22 -12.34 3.91
CA TYR A 214 -21.57 -13.34 3.07
C TYR A 214 -20.78 -12.68 1.93
N TYR A 215 -21.42 -11.81 1.12
CA TYR A 215 -20.74 -11.11 0.03
C TYR A 215 -19.58 -10.25 0.50
N ARG A 216 -19.68 -9.69 1.72
CA ARG A 216 -18.62 -8.86 2.30
C ARG A 216 -17.38 -9.65 2.70
N THR A 217 -17.53 -10.92 3.01
CA THR A 217 -16.48 -11.72 3.65
C THR A 217 -15.68 -12.45 2.59
N GLY A 218 -14.44 -12.00 2.37
CA GLY A 218 -13.48 -12.71 1.53
C GLY A 218 -13.04 -14.04 2.14
N PRO A 219 -12.46 -14.96 1.34
CA PRO A 219 -12.06 -16.27 1.82
C PRO A 219 -10.92 -16.14 2.84
N THR A 220 -10.88 -17.00 3.86
CA THR A 220 -9.88 -16.94 4.95
C THR A 220 -8.85 -18.06 4.92
N THR A 221 -9.12 -19.11 4.14
CA THR A 221 -8.29 -20.32 4.08
C THR A 221 -7.86 -20.62 2.65
N ILE A 222 -6.65 -21.19 2.50
CA ILE A 222 -6.13 -21.61 1.20
C ILE A 222 -6.53 -23.06 0.98
N SER A 223 -7.64 -23.29 0.27
CA SER A 223 -8.12 -24.63 -0.08
C SER A 223 -8.94 -24.63 -1.37
N GLY A 224 -9.08 -25.80 -2.00
CA GLY A 224 -9.94 -25.96 -3.18
C GLY A 224 -11.42 -25.68 -2.90
N LEU A 225 -11.91 -26.03 -1.69
CA LEU A 225 -13.27 -25.70 -1.27
C LEU A 225 -13.46 -24.19 -1.14
N ALA A 226 -12.51 -23.51 -0.49
CA ALA A 226 -12.54 -22.05 -0.36
C ALA A 226 -12.48 -21.36 -1.73
N PHE A 227 -11.74 -21.91 -2.70
CA PHE A 227 -11.74 -21.41 -4.07
C PHE A 227 -13.10 -21.55 -4.75
N ASN A 228 -13.73 -22.73 -4.64
CA ASN A 228 -15.06 -22.93 -5.20
C ASN A 228 -16.09 -21.95 -4.61
N GLN A 229 -16.08 -21.77 -3.29
CA GLN A 229 -16.92 -20.79 -2.59
C GLN A 229 -16.61 -19.34 -3.03
N ALA A 230 -15.33 -19.02 -3.28
CA ALA A 230 -14.95 -17.69 -3.77
C ALA A 230 -15.51 -17.42 -5.18
N VAL A 231 -15.46 -18.41 -6.08
CA VAL A 231 -16.01 -18.30 -7.43
C VAL A 231 -17.54 -18.29 -7.41
N GLU A 232 -18.18 -19.09 -6.57
CA GLU A 232 -19.64 -19.07 -6.37
C GLU A 232 -20.12 -17.70 -5.89
N ARG A 233 -19.44 -17.13 -4.88
CA ARG A 233 -19.69 -15.75 -4.41
C ARG A 233 -19.57 -14.72 -5.54
N TYR A 234 -18.55 -14.85 -6.40
CA TYR A 234 -18.41 -14.01 -7.59
C TYR A 234 -19.59 -14.20 -8.56
N GLN A 235 -19.97 -15.43 -8.87
CA GLN A 235 -21.07 -15.75 -9.77
C GLN A 235 -22.42 -15.22 -9.26
N GLU A 236 -22.68 -15.33 -7.96
CA GLU A 236 -23.89 -14.78 -7.33
C GLU A 236 -23.95 -13.25 -7.47
N LEU A 237 -22.82 -12.55 -7.27
CA LEU A 237 -22.74 -11.09 -7.48
C LEU A 237 -22.87 -10.73 -8.96
N ARG A 238 -22.28 -11.53 -9.84
CA ARG A 238 -22.39 -11.41 -11.29
C ARG A 238 -23.84 -11.56 -11.76
N ALA A 239 -24.61 -12.44 -11.12
CA ALA A 239 -26.01 -12.72 -11.45
C ALA A 239 -26.97 -11.54 -11.21
N PHE A 240 -26.54 -10.47 -10.53
CA PHE A 240 -27.29 -9.22 -10.49
C PHE A 240 -27.36 -8.52 -11.86
N GLY A 241 -26.49 -8.90 -12.81
CA GLY A 241 -26.60 -8.49 -14.21
C GLY A 241 -26.16 -7.06 -14.46
N PHE A 242 -25.23 -6.53 -13.67
CA PHE A 242 -24.85 -5.13 -13.77
C PHE A 242 -23.73 -4.87 -14.81
N GLN A 243 -23.21 -5.88 -15.50
CA GLN A 243 -22.11 -5.74 -16.48
C GLN A 243 -22.37 -4.69 -17.56
N HIS A 244 -23.63 -4.49 -17.95
CA HIS A 244 -24.03 -3.57 -19.00
C HIS A 244 -24.50 -2.19 -18.48
N LEU A 245 -24.35 -1.90 -17.18
CA LEU A 245 -24.69 -0.57 -16.67
C LEU A 245 -23.68 0.46 -17.17
N ASP A 246 -24.17 1.51 -17.84
CA ASP A 246 -23.34 2.63 -18.25
C ASP A 246 -22.94 3.48 -17.03
N LEU A 247 -21.67 3.36 -16.65
CA LEU A 247 -21.04 4.12 -15.57
C LEU A 247 -20.12 5.23 -16.10
N SER A 248 -20.07 5.48 -17.41
CA SER A 248 -19.11 6.38 -18.06
C SER A 248 -19.19 7.81 -17.52
N HIS A 249 -20.39 8.25 -17.11
CA HIS A 249 -20.61 9.58 -16.54
C HIS A 249 -20.41 9.68 -15.03
N ILE A 250 -20.06 8.58 -14.36
CA ILE A 250 -19.86 8.51 -12.91
C ILE A 250 -18.37 8.37 -12.61
N PRO A 251 -17.75 9.34 -11.90
CA PRO A 251 -16.33 9.24 -11.56
C PRO A 251 -16.03 7.97 -10.75
N PRO A 252 -15.04 7.16 -11.14
CA PRO A 252 -14.76 5.86 -10.52
C PRO A 252 -14.40 5.99 -9.04
N VAL A 253 -13.69 7.06 -8.67
CA VAL A 253 -13.32 7.36 -7.28
C VAL A 253 -14.56 7.53 -6.38
N ARG A 254 -15.63 8.15 -6.90
CA ARG A 254 -16.89 8.35 -6.16
C ARG A 254 -17.62 7.03 -5.97
N LEU A 255 -17.69 6.21 -7.02
CA LEU A 255 -18.29 4.87 -6.95
C LEU A 255 -17.56 4.00 -5.93
N GLN A 256 -16.23 3.93 -6.00
CA GLN A 256 -15.40 3.15 -5.08
C GLN A 256 -15.52 3.64 -3.63
N THR A 257 -15.56 4.96 -3.42
CA THR A 257 -15.73 5.53 -2.07
C THR A 257 -17.09 5.20 -1.49
N LEU A 258 -18.15 5.29 -2.31
CA LEU A 258 -19.50 4.92 -1.90
C LEU A 258 -19.60 3.43 -1.59
N ALA A 259 -19.01 2.58 -2.43
CA ALA A 259 -19.01 1.13 -2.24
C ALA A 259 -18.24 0.71 -0.98
N ARG A 260 -17.09 1.34 -0.71
CA ARG A 260 -16.33 1.14 0.52
C ARG A 260 -17.17 1.48 1.74
N HIS A 261 -17.87 2.62 1.70
CA HIS A 261 -18.75 3.03 2.78
C HIS A 261 -19.94 2.06 2.92
N ALA A 262 -20.53 1.59 1.82
CA ALA A 262 -21.58 0.58 1.83
C ALA A 262 -21.12 -0.74 2.47
N GLY A 263 -19.90 -1.19 2.18
CA GLY A 263 -19.32 -2.39 2.79
C GLY A 263 -19.02 -2.25 4.30
N LEU A 264 -18.73 -1.04 4.76
CA LEU A 264 -18.48 -0.77 6.18
C LEU A 264 -19.79 -0.75 6.99
N VAL A 265 -20.81 -0.08 6.47
CA VAL A 265 -22.08 0.18 7.16
C VAL A 265 -22.89 -1.09 7.39
N SER A 266 -23.68 -1.11 8.48
CA SER A 266 -24.57 -2.25 8.77
C SER A 266 -25.74 -2.33 7.77
N ARG A 267 -26.20 -3.55 7.46
CA ARG A 267 -27.41 -3.77 6.65
C ARG A 267 -28.61 -2.95 7.15
N GLN A 268 -28.85 -2.94 8.46
CA GLN A 268 -29.96 -2.21 9.07
C GLN A 268 -29.89 -0.70 8.79
N THR A 269 -28.68 -0.13 8.86
CA THR A 269 -28.46 1.28 8.56
C THR A 269 -28.71 1.59 7.08
N ILE A 270 -28.41 0.66 6.17
CA ILE A 270 -28.69 0.79 4.73
C ILE A 270 -30.20 0.69 4.48
N ALA A 271 -30.88 -0.27 5.11
CA ALA A 271 -32.31 -0.51 4.94
C ALA A 271 -33.17 0.70 5.37
N ARG A 272 -32.75 1.42 6.43
CA ARG A 272 -33.42 2.63 6.94
C ARG A 272 -33.19 3.89 6.08
N ARG A 273 -32.39 3.83 5.02
CA ARG A 273 -32.15 5.01 4.15
C ARG A 273 -33.32 5.24 3.20
N PRO A 274 -33.54 6.49 2.74
CA PRO A 274 -34.47 6.78 1.65
C PRO A 274 -34.15 5.96 0.40
N GLU A 275 -35.18 5.61 -0.38
CA GLU A 275 -35.10 4.66 -1.49
C GLU A 275 -33.96 4.96 -2.48
N GLU A 276 -33.85 6.21 -2.94
CA GLU A 276 -32.78 6.64 -3.85
C GLU A 276 -31.39 6.35 -3.27
N LYS A 277 -31.19 6.70 -2.00
CA LYS A 277 -29.91 6.52 -1.32
C LYS A 277 -29.63 5.05 -1.03
N ARG A 278 -30.65 4.28 -0.66
CA ARG A 278 -30.54 2.82 -0.44
C ARG A 278 -30.13 2.12 -1.73
N SER A 279 -30.83 2.38 -2.83
CA SER A 279 -30.53 1.83 -4.16
C SER A 279 -29.12 2.17 -4.61
N ALA A 280 -28.71 3.44 -4.50
CA ALA A 280 -27.36 3.85 -4.88
C ALA A 280 -26.25 3.14 -4.08
N PHE A 281 -26.46 2.93 -2.78
CA PHE A 281 -25.53 2.19 -1.94
C PHE A 281 -25.42 0.73 -2.36
N LEU A 282 -26.56 0.07 -2.64
CA LEU A 282 -26.58 -1.33 -3.04
C LEU A 282 -25.98 -1.55 -4.43
N VAL A 283 -26.27 -0.66 -5.39
CA VAL A 283 -25.63 -0.68 -6.73
C VAL A 283 -24.12 -0.54 -6.61
N ALA A 284 -23.65 0.47 -5.86
CA ALA A 284 -22.22 0.67 -5.65
C ALA A 284 -21.57 -0.52 -4.94
N PHE A 285 -22.23 -1.08 -3.93
CA PHE A 285 -21.78 -2.28 -3.22
C PHE A 285 -21.63 -3.46 -4.17
N VAL A 286 -22.70 -3.90 -4.84
CA VAL A 286 -22.66 -5.06 -5.72
C VAL A 286 -21.62 -4.88 -6.82
N LYS A 287 -21.52 -3.68 -7.40
CA LYS A 287 -20.52 -3.43 -8.45
C LYS A 287 -19.09 -3.54 -7.99
N ALA A 288 -18.74 -2.92 -6.87
CA ALA A 288 -17.36 -3.01 -6.39
C ALA A 288 -17.06 -4.41 -5.82
N TYR A 289 -18.03 -5.06 -5.18
CA TYR A 289 -17.84 -6.37 -4.58
C TYR A 289 -17.84 -7.50 -5.62
N GLU A 290 -18.49 -7.33 -6.79
CA GLU A 290 -18.35 -8.24 -7.95
C GLU A 290 -16.88 -8.32 -8.38
N ILE A 291 -16.25 -7.16 -8.61
CA ILE A 291 -14.84 -7.05 -8.98
C ILE A 291 -13.93 -7.58 -7.87
N MET A 292 -14.21 -7.20 -6.61
CA MET A 292 -13.42 -7.64 -5.47
C MET A 292 -13.52 -9.15 -5.24
N ALA A 293 -14.70 -9.76 -5.44
CA ALA A 293 -14.88 -11.20 -5.29
C ALA A 293 -14.12 -11.99 -6.37
N LEU A 294 -14.06 -11.46 -7.60
CA LEU A 294 -13.26 -12.02 -8.69
C LEU A 294 -11.77 -11.95 -8.38
N ASP A 295 -11.30 -10.78 -7.92
CA ASP A 295 -9.91 -10.58 -7.50
C ASP A 295 -9.52 -11.52 -6.35
N ASP A 296 -10.38 -11.64 -5.33
CA ASP A 296 -10.18 -12.54 -4.19
C ASP A 296 -10.07 -14.01 -4.67
N ALA A 297 -10.89 -14.44 -5.62
CA ALA A 297 -10.86 -15.79 -6.16
C ALA A 297 -9.56 -16.08 -6.93
N LEU A 298 -9.06 -15.11 -7.70
CA LEU A 298 -7.80 -15.23 -8.46
C LEU A 298 -6.57 -15.16 -7.55
N ASP A 299 -6.60 -14.32 -6.51
CA ASP A 299 -5.54 -14.29 -5.49
C ASP A 299 -5.48 -15.61 -4.72
N LEU A 300 -6.65 -16.20 -4.41
CA LEU A 300 -6.75 -17.51 -3.79
C LEU A 300 -6.26 -18.62 -4.73
N LEU A 301 -6.56 -18.55 -6.03
CA LEU A 301 -6.03 -19.48 -7.03
C LEU A 301 -4.50 -19.45 -7.08
N ASP A 302 -3.91 -18.26 -7.15
CA ASP A 302 -2.46 -18.08 -7.16
C ASP A 302 -1.80 -18.64 -5.88
N ALA A 303 -2.41 -18.36 -4.72
CA ALA A 303 -1.96 -18.90 -3.46
C ALA A 303 -2.11 -20.43 -3.39
N LEU A 304 -3.21 -20.98 -3.90
CA LEU A 304 -3.52 -22.42 -3.90
C LEU A 304 -2.54 -23.20 -4.79
N ILE A 305 -2.27 -22.73 -6.02
CA ILE A 305 -1.31 -23.36 -6.92
C ILE A 305 0.10 -23.33 -6.29
N THR A 306 0.50 -22.18 -5.72
CA THR A 306 1.78 -22.05 -5.01
C THR A 306 1.88 -23.00 -3.82
N HIS A 307 0.79 -23.13 -3.04
CA HIS A 307 0.74 -24.00 -1.88
C HIS A 307 0.86 -25.48 -2.29
N ILE A 308 0.13 -25.90 -3.32
CA ILE A 308 0.21 -27.26 -3.88
C ILE A 308 1.63 -27.57 -4.38
N ALA A 309 2.26 -26.65 -5.11
CA ALA A 309 3.65 -26.80 -5.57
C ALA A 309 4.66 -26.85 -4.40
N GLY A 310 4.41 -26.07 -3.34
CA GLY A 310 5.22 -26.10 -2.13
C GLY A 310 5.10 -27.41 -1.34
N GLU A 311 3.89 -27.94 -1.18
CA GLU A 311 3.64 -29.22 -0.51
C GLU A 311 4.28 -30.38 -1.27
N THR A 312 4.13 -30.44 -2.60
CA THR A 312 4.74 -31.49 -3.44
C THR A 312 6.26 -31.48 -3.34
N LYS A 313 6.89 -30.30 -3.39
CA LYS A 313 8.34 -30.15 -3.18
C LYS A 313 8.77 -30.64 -1.79
N LYS A 314 8.04 -30.27 -0.73
CA LYS A 314 8.34 -30.71 0.65
C LYS A 314 8.17 -32.23 0.80
N LEU A 315 7.13 -32.82 0.20
CA LEU A 315 6.92 -34.27 0.20
C LEU A 315 8.04 -35.00 -0.52
N GLY A 316 8.43 -34.50 -1.69
CA GLY A 316 9.57 -35.02 -2.45
C GLY A 316 10.88 -34.96 -1.67
N GLN A 317 11.19 -33.82 -1.05
CA GLN A 317 12.36 -33.68 -0.19
C GLN A 317 12.33 -34.64 1.00
N LYS A 318 11.18 -34.80 1.67
CA LYS A 318 11.03 -35.74 2.78
C LYS A 318 11.24 -37.20 2.34
N LYS A 319 10.67 -37.60 1.21
CA LYS A 319 10.90 -38.95 0.65
C LYS A 319 12.36 -39.16 0.27
N ARG A 320 13.03 -38.16 -0.31
CA ARG A 320 14.45 -38.22 -0.63
C ARG A 320 15.31 -38.36 0.62
N LEU A 321 15.04 -37.58 1.67
CA LEU A 321 15.77 -37.69 2.94
C LEU A 321 15.60 -39.07 3.60
N ARG A 322 14.41 -39.70 3.47
CA ARG A 322 14.17 -41.06 3.99
C ARG A 322 14.97 -42.13 3.24
N THR A 323 15.12 -41.99 1.93
CA THR A 323 15.80 -42.96 1.05
C THR A 323 17.31 -42.71 0.94
N LEU A 324 17.79 -41.58 1.47
CA LEU A 324 19.19 -41.18 1.36
C LEU A 324 20.12 -42.14 2.11
N ARG A 325 19.70 -42.63 3.28
CA ARG A 325 20.47 -43.60 4.06
C ARG A 325 20.66 -44.92 3.31
N ASP A 326 19.60 -45.44 2.71
CA ASP A 326 19.62 -46.71 1.98
C ASP A 326 20.44 -46.59 0.68
N LEU A 327 20.41 -45.40 0.06
CA LEU A 327 21.26 -45.06 -1.09
C LEU A 327 22.73 -44.95 -0.69
N ASP A 328 23.07 -44.26 0.40
CA ASP A 328 24.45 -44.12 0.90
C ASP A 328 25.03 -45.49 1.26
N GLN A 329 24.25 -46.35 1.94
CA GLN A 329 24.67 -47.70 2.27
C GLN A 329 24.94 -48.53 1.02
N SER A 330 24.05 -48.48 0.02
CA SER A 330 24.23 -49.18 -1.25
C SER A 330 25.37 -48.61 -2.10
N ALA A 331 25.67 -47.30 -1.96
CA ALA A 331 26.74 -46.64 -2.68
C ALA A 331 28.11 -46.98 -2.09
N LEU A 332 28.21 -47.05 -0.76
CA LEU A 332 29.43 -47.49 -0.06
C LEU A 332 29.77 -48.95 -0.42
N THR A 333 28.78 -49.86 -0.43
CA THR A 333 29.01 -51.26 -0.84
C THR A 333 29.49 -51.38 -2.29
N LEU A 334 29.01 -50.53 -3.20
CA LEU A 334 29.53 -50.48 -4.57
C LEU A 334 30.90 -49.79 -4.67
N ALA A 335 31.17 -48.77 -3.85
CA ALA A 335 32.46 -48.11 -3.81
C ALA A 335 33.56 -49.07 -3.33
N ASP A 336 33.27 -49.91 -2.34
CA ASP A 336 34.17 -50.97 -1.85
C ASP A 336 34.47 -52.02 -2.94
N VAL A 337 33.48 -52.36 -3.77
CA VAL A 337 33.69 -53.27 -4.91
C VAL A 337 34.49 -52.58 -6.02
N CYS A 338 34.23 -51.30 -6.30
CA CYS A 338 34.94 -50.54 -7.32
C CYS A 338 36.40 -50.23 -6.94
N SER A 339 36.71 -50.04 -5.65
CA SER A 339 38.09 -49.81 -5.20
C SER A 339 38.97 -51.04 -5.41
N MET A 340 38.42 -52.24 -5.26
CA MET A 340 39.10 -53.50 -5.60
C MET A 340 39.35 -53.65 -7.11
N LEU A 341 38.47 -53.10 -7.95
CA LEU A 341 38.61 -53.10 -9.42
C LEU A 341 39.66 -52.11 -9.95
N VAL A 342 39.88 -51.00 -9.24
CA VAL A 342 40.77 -49.91 -9.67
C VAL A 342 42.19 -50.04 -9.10
N GLY A 343 42.39 -50.89 -8.08
CA GLY A 343 43.71 -51.15 -7.48
C GLY A 343 44.71 -51.76 -8.47
N GLU A 344 45.93 -51.23 -8.49
CA GLU A 344 47.03 -51.61 -9.42
C GLU A 344 47.72 -52.95 -9.08
N GLU A 345 47.06 -53.89 -8.40
CA GLU A 345 47.66 -55.21 -8.18
C GLU A 345 47.61 -56.08 -9.45
N PRO A 346 48.66 -56.88 -9.75
CA PRO A 346 48.70 -57.72 -10.94
C PRO A 346 47.65 -58.83 -10.83
N HIS A 347 46.57 -58.69 -11.58
CA HIS A 347 45.44 -59.61 -11.58
C HIS A 347 45.72 -60.85 -12.45
N ASP A 348 46.44 -61.81 -11.87
CA ASP A 348 46.60 -63.17 -12.44
C ASP A 348 45.59 -64.17 -11.83
N VAL A 349 44.65 -63.68 -11.02
CA VAL A 349 43.59 -64.45 -10.34
C VAL A 349 42.23 -63.96 -10.79
N ASP A 350 41.26 -64.88 -10.91
CA ASP A 350 39.86 -64.60 -11.27
C ASP A 350 39.26 -63.51 -10.37
N LEU A 351 39.29 -62.27 -10.88
CA LEU A 351 38.90 -61.02 -10.24
C LEU A 351 37.50 -61.12 -9.62
N ARG A 352 36.63 -61.91 -10.28
CA ARG A 352 35.27 -62.17 -9.82
C ARG A 352 35.23 -63.02 -8.55
N ALA A 353 36.10 -64.02 -8.45
CA ALA A 353 36.21 -64.86 -7.27
C ALA A 353 36.79 -64.07 -6.07
N ALA A 354 37.78 -63.20 -6.32
CA ALA A 354 38.35 -62.32 -5.29
C ALA A 354 37.33 -61.32 -4.73
N ILE A 355 36.56 -60.66 -5.61
CA ILE A 355 35.47 -59.74 -5.20
C ILE A 355 34.42 -60.47 -4.35
N PHE A 356 33.98 -61.67 -4.77
CA PHE A 356 32.95 -62.40 -4.03
C PHE A 356 33.44 -63.07 -2.75
N ALA A 357 34.76 -63.22 -2.56
CA ALA A 357 35.35 -63.66 -1.29
C ALA A 357 35.29 -62.55 -0.22
N HIS A 358 35.35 -61.27 -0.63
CA HIS A 358 35.29 -60.13 0.30
C HIS A 358 33.88 -59.52 0.43
N VAL A 359 33.09 -59.52 -0.64
CA VAL A 359 31.70 -59.02 -0.63
C VAL A 359 30.77 -60.04 -1.27
N PHE A 360 29.87 -60.62 -0.48
CA PHE A 360 28.95 -61.65 -0.96
C PHE A 360 28.10 -61.16 -2.16
N LYS A 361 27.84 -62.07 -3.11
CA LYS A 361 27.09 -61.76 -4.35
C LYS A 361 25.68 -61.19 -4.11
N ALA A 362 24.98 -61.68 -3.10
CA ALA A 362 23.61 -61.27 -2.77
C ALA A 362 23.49 -59.78 -2.36
N PRO A 363 24.28 -59.26 -1.40
CA PRO A 363 24.23 -57.84 -1.04
C PRO A 363 24.68 -56.90 -2.17
N VAL A 364 25.60 -57.33 -3.05
CA VAL A 364 25.98 -56.55 -4.24
C VAL A 364 24.80 -56.44 -5.22
N GLN A 365 24.12 -57.56 -5.52
CA GLN A 365 22.93 -57.53 -6.37
C GLN A 365 21.79 -56.69 -5.77
N ALA A 366 21.57 -56.78 -4.46
CA ALA A 366 20.60 -55.95 -3.75
C ALA A 366 20.98 -54.47 -3.79
N SER A 367 22.27 -54.12 -3.63
CA SER A 367 22.76 -52.74 -3.72
C SER A 367 22.62 -52.17 -5.13
N ILE A 368 22.86 -52.97 -6.18
CA ILE A 368 22.64 -52.58 -7.59
C ILE A 368 21.15 -52.31 -7.85
N ALA A 369 20.25 -53.18 -7.37
CA ALA A 369 18.81 -52.99 -7.51
C ALA A 369 18.34 -51.74 -6.78
N THR A 370 18.77 -51.57 -5.52
CA THR A 370 18.44 -50.41 -4.68
C THR A 370 18.96 -49.11 -5.29
N ILE A 371 20.17 -49.10 -5.86
CA ILE A 371 20.69 -47.94 -6.57
C ILE A 371 19.93 -47.69 -7.87
N ARG A 372 19.57 -48.70 -8.66
CA ARG A 372 18.73 -48.48 -9.84
C ARG A 372 17.36 -47.89 -9.50
N ASP A 373 16.79 -48.30 -8.38
CA ASP A 373 15.48 -47.82 -7.93
C ASP A 373 15.55 -46.41 -7.30
N LEU A 374 16.62 -46.11 -6.57
CA LEU A 374 16.77 -44.86 -5.81
C LEU A 374 17.61 -43.78 -6.49
N ALA A 375 18.52 -44.16 -7.39
CA ALA A 375 19.32 -43.21 -8.15
C ALA A 375 18.42 -42.53 -9.18
N ARG A 376 18.38 -41.20 -9.09
CA ARG A 376 17.62 -40.36 -10.01
C ARG A 376 18.62 -39.51 -10.78
N SER A 377 18.36 -39.30 -12.07
CA SER A 377 19.11 -38.31 -12.85
C SER A 377 18.94 -36.92 -12.20
N PRO A 378 19.96 -36.04 -12.22
CA PRO A 378 19.83 -34.68 -11.71
C PRO A 378 18.71 -33.86 -12.38
N ASP A 379 18.16 -34.30 -13.52
CA ASP A 379 17.00 -33.67 -14.15
C ASP A 379 15.63 -34.22 -13.66
N ASP A 380 15.62 -35.28 -12.84
CA ASP A 380 14.46 -36.13 -12.53
C ASP A 380 13.84 -35.81 -11.16
N TYR A 381 13.73 -34.51 -10.86
CA TYR A 381 13.21 -34.03 -9.60
C TYR A 381 11.67 -34.17 -9.54
N PHE A 382 11.22 -35.21 -8.84
CA PHE A 382 9.89 -35.34 -8.22
C PHE A 382 8.71 -35.74 -9.12
N HIS A 383 8.93 -36.54 -10.17
CA HIS A 383 7.87 -36.92 -11.12
C HIS A 383 6.61 -37.49 -10.48
N GLU A 384 6.73 -38.52 -9.64
CA GLU A 384 5.57 -39.13 -8.98
C GLU A 384 4.89 -38.18 -7.99
N GLU A 385 5.69 -37.40 -7.24
CA GLU A 385 5.17 -36.45 -6.26
C GLU A 385 4.44 -35.27 -6.92
N LEU A 386 4.83 -34.89 -8.14
CA LEU A 386 4.18 -33.82 -8.91
C LEU A 386 2.80 -34.24 -9.43
N VAL A 387 2.54 -35.53 -9.65
CA VAL A 387 1.22 -36.04 -10.09
C VAL A 387 0.27 -36.30 -8.91
N ALA A 388 0.80 -36.57 -7.71
CA ALA A 388 0.02 -36.77 -6.49
C ALA A 388 -1.07 -35.71 -6.21
N PRO A 389 -0.87 -34.39 -6.40
CA PRO A 389 -1.89 -33.38 -6.14
C PRO A 389 -3.02 -33.36 -7.17
N TYR A 390 -2.98 -34.15 -8.25
CA TYR A 390 -4.01 -34.14 -9.30
C TYR A 390 -5.43 -34.31 -8.74
N GLY A 391 -5.61 -35.18 -7.72
CA GLY A 391 -6.90 -35.34 -7.05
C GLY A 391 -7.39 -34.08 -6.32
N LYS A 392 -6.48 -33.28 -5.74
CA LYS A 392 -6.82 -31.98 -5.13
C LYS A 392 -7.22 -30.97 -6.20
N VAL A 393 -6.52 -30.96 -7.34
CA VAL A 393 -6.80 -30.09 -8.48
C VAL A 393 -8.17 -30.36 -9.10
N GLN A 394 -8.52 -31.63 -9.29
CA GLN A 394 -9.81 -32.03 -9.86
C GLN A 394 -11.03 -31.48 -9.10
N ARG A 395 -10.90 -31.18 -7.80
CA ARG A 395 -11.99 -30.65 -6.98
C ARG A 395 -12.36 -29.21 -7.29
N PHE A 396 -11.44 -28.43 -7.84
CA PHE A 396 -11.67 -27.00 -8.12
C PHE A 396 -11.51 -26.63 -9.60
N LEU A 397 -10.91 -27.51 -10.41
CA LEU A 397 -10.70 -27.29 -11.84
C LEU A 397 -12.00 -27.00 -12.62
N PRO A 398 -13.14 -27.70 -12.40
CA PRO A 398 -14.37 -27.38 -13.14
C PRO A 398 -14.85 -25.95 -12.90
N GLN A 399 -14.77 -25.49 -11.64
CA GLN A 399 -15.19 -24.14 -11.26
C GLN A 399 -14.23 -23.08 -11.81
N LEU A 400 -12.93 -23.38 -11.90
CA LEU A 400 -11.94 -22.53 -12.56
C LEU A 400 -12.23 -22.35 -14.05
N LEU A 401 -12.47 -23.46 -14.76
CA LEU A 401 -12.61 -23.46 -16.22
C LEU A 401 -13.94 -22.85 -16.68
N ASN A 402 -15.03 -23.12 -15.96
CA ASN A 402 -16.37 -22.68 -16.36
C ASN A 402 -16.83 -21.42 -15.63
N GLY A 403 -16.23 -21.13 -14.47
CA GLY A 403 -16.66 -20.03 -13.62
C GLY A 403 -15.94 -18.71 -13.87
N ILE A 404 -14.79 -18.70 -14.55
CA ILE A 404 -13.99 -17.51 -14.82
C ILE A 404 -13.72 -17.41 -16.32
N ALA A 405 -14.03 -16.26 -16.91
CA ALA A 405 -13.71 -15.98 -18.31
C ALA A 405 -12.31 -15.38 -18.42
N PHE A 406 -11.39 -16.10 -19.07
CA PHE A 406 -10.03 -15.65 -19.31
C PHE A 406 -9.89 -15.04 -20.71
N SER A 407 -9.11 -13.96 -20.80
CA SER A 407 -8.68 -13.32 -22.04
C SER A 407 -7.15 -13.31 -22.11
N ALA A 408 -6.56 -13.14 -23.29
CA ALA A 408 -5.12 -13.19 -23.47
C ALA A 408 -4.61 -12.16 -24.48
N ALA A 409 -3.43 -11.60 -24.19
CA ALA A 409 -2.63 -10.91 -25.19
C ALA A 409 -2.10 -11.93 -26.23
N PRO A 410 -1.56 -11.49 -27.39
CA PRO A 410 -1.05 -12.40 -28.42
C PRO A 410 -0.06 -13.45 -27.90
N ALA A 411 0.80 -13.08 -26.97
CA ALA A 411 1.78 -13.98 -26.34
C ALA A 411 1.16 -15.04 -25.39
N GLY A 412 -0.15 -14.96 -25.10
CA GLY A 412 -0.90 -15.87 -24.22
C GLY A 412 -1.95 -16.72 -24.96
N ALA A 413 -2.12 -16.52 -26.27
CA ALA A 413 -3.14 -17.21 -27.07
C ALA A 413 -3.05 -18.75 -26.92
N THR A 414 -1.85 -19.31 -26.96
CA THR A 414 -1.63 -20.76 -26.79
C THR A 414 -2.07 -21.29 -25.43
N THR A 415 -1.96 -20.48 -24.38
CA THR A 415 -2.39 -20.85 -23.02
C THR A 415 -3.92 -20.80 -22.92
N LEU A 416 -4.54 -19.83 -23.60
CA LEU A 416 -6.00 -19.71 -23.68
C LEU A 416 -6.62 -20.87 -24.47
N GLU A 417 -6.04 -21.25 -25.61
CA GLU A 417 -6.44 -22.42 -26.40
C GLU A 417 -6.40 -23.70 -25.56
N ALA A 418 -5.31 -23.91 -24.81
CA ALA A 418 -5.17 -25.05 -23.91
C ALA A 418 -6.21 -25.07 -22.78
N LEU A 419 -6.58 -23.88 -22.26
CA LEU A 419 -7.62 -23.73 -21.25
C LEU A 419 -9.01 -24.06 -21.82
N GLN A 420 -9.32 -23.53 -23.01
CA GLN A 420 -10.57 -23.81 -23.73
C GLN A 420 -10.70 -25.30 -24.08
N TYR A 421 -9.62 -25.94 -24.52
CA TYR A 421 -9.58 -27.37 -24.78
C TYR A 421 -9.92 -28.21 -23.53
N LEU A 422 -9.34 -27.89 -22.37
CA LEU A 422 -9.68 -28.58 -21.12
C LEU A 422 -11.10 -28.27 -20.63
N ALA A 423 -11.61 -27.06 -20.86
CA ALA A 423 -12.98 -26.70 -20.54
C ALA A 423 -13.97 -27.52 -21.38
N ALA A 424 -13.71 -27.66 -22.68
CA ALA A 424 -14.55 -28.45 -23.61
C ALA A 424 -14.58 -29.95 -23.27
N LEU A 425 -13.51 -30.50 -22.70
CA LEU A 425 -13.46 -31.90 -22.24
C LEU A 425 -14.31 -32.18 -20.99
N GLY A 426 -14.62 -31.14 -20.21
CA GLY A 426 -15.41 -31.24 -18.97
C GLY A 426 -14.91 -32.32 -18.00
N THR A 427 -15.85 -33.05 -17.41
CA THR A 427 -15.63 -34.15 -16.44
C THR A 427 -15.29 -35.50 -17.09
N SER A 428 -14.85 -35.51 -18.36
CA SER A 428 -14.47 -36.75 -19.05
C SER A 428 -13.48 -37.60 -18.25
N ARG A 429 -13.76 -38.90 -18.13
CA ARG A 429 -12.92 -39.89 -17.44
C ARG A 429 -11.71 -40.34 -18.28
N LYS A 430 -11.60 -39.88 -19.54
CA LYS A 430 -10.46 -40.22 -20.41
C LYS A 430 -9.15 -39.79 -19.75
N GLN A 431 -8.21 -40.73 -19.63
CA GLN A 431 -6.86 -40.45 -19.10
C GLN A 431 -5.89 -39.99 -20.17
N LEU A 432 -6.15 -40.36 -21.43
CA LEU A 432 -5.38 -39.95 -22.60
C LEU A 432 -6.13 -38.84 -23.34
N LEU A 433 -5.38 -37.85 -23.79
CA LEU A 433 -5.88 -36.70 -24.52
C LEU A 433 -5.42 -36.76 -25.99
N GLU A 434 -6.32 -36.41 -26.90
CA GLU A 434 -6.11 -36.42 -28.35
C GLU A 434 -6.16 -34.99 -28.89
N GLN A 435 -5.33 -34.66 -29.89
CA GLN A 435 -5.29 -33.33 -30.54
C GLN A 435 -5.04 -32.15 -29.57
N VAL A 436 -4.16 -32.36 -28.60
CA VAL A 436 -3.87 -31.37 -27.55
C VAL A 436 -2.93 -30.27 -28.04
N PRO A 437 -3.15 -28.99 -27.67
CA PRO A 437 -2.15 -27.92 -27.85
C PRO A 437 -0.83 -28.23 -27.12
N ARG A 438 0.22 -28.56 -27.88
CA ARG A 438 1.52 -28.99 -27.30
C ARG A 438 2.47 -27.84 -26.97
N THR A 439 2.20 -26.64 -27.48
CA THR A 439 3.07 -25.46 -27.37
C THR A 439 3.28 -24.97 -25.94
N ILE A 440 2.37 -25.32 -25.00
CA ILE A 440 2.51 -24.97 -23.58
C ILE A 440 3.53 -25.88 -22.84
N ILE A 441 3.87 -27.04 -23.40
CA ILE A 441 4.67 -28.06 -22.72
C ILE A 441 6.15 -27.67 -22.81
N THR A 442 6.73 -27.30 -21.67
CA THR A 442 8.18 -27.04 -21.58
C THR A 442 8.96 -28.32 -21.29
N LYS A 443 10.27 -28.33 -21.55
CA LYS A 443 11.14 -29.51 -21.36
C LYS A 443 10.96 -30.23 -20.00
N PRO A 444 10.85 -29.52 -18.85
CA PRO A 444 10.65 -30.18 -17.55
C PRO A 444 9.34 -30.97 -17.44
N TRP A 445 8.31 -30.59 -18.21
CA TRP A 445 7.00 -31.25 -18.17
C TRP A 445 6.89 -32.42 -19.16
N HIS A 446 7.83 -32.58 -20.09
CA HIS A 446 7.74 -33.58 -21.15
C HIS A 446 7.56 -35.00 -20.59
N ARG A 447 8.34 -35.38 -19.58
CA ARG A 447 8.25 -36.69 -18.92
C ARG A 447 6.95 -36.92 -18.12
N LEU A 448 6.26 -35.85 -17.72
CA LEU A 448 4.97 -35.94 -17.00
C LEU A 448 3.78 -35.97 -17.94
N VAL A 449 3.91 -35.29 -19.07
CA VAL A 449 2.83 -35.08 -20.02
C VAL A 449 2.77 -36.20 -21.04
N PHE A 450 3.91 -36.77 -21.45
CA PHE A 450 3.97 -37.86 -22.42
C PHE A 450 4.20 -39.21 -21.74
N ASP A 451 3.48 -40.24 -22.19
CA ASP A 451 3.78 -41.63 -21.85
C ASP A 451 4.95 -42.19 -22.68
N THR A 452 5.35 -43.44 -22.41
CA THR A 452 6.41 -44.14 -23.15
C THR A 452 6.11 -44.33 -24.65
N ALA A 453 4.83 -44.20 -25.06
CA ALA A 453 4.38 -44.26 -26.44
C ALA A 453 4.16 -42.86 -27.07
N GLY A 454 4.53 -41.77 -26.38
CA GLY A 454 4.38 -40.39 -26.87
C GLY A 454 2.95 -39.83 -26.82
N ARG A 455 2.02 -40.50 -26.12
CA ARG A 455 0.63 -40.06 -25.93
C ARG A 455 0.50 -39.11 -24.75
N VAL A 456 -0.44 -38.17 -24.81
CA VAL A 456 -0.60 -37.11 -23.80
C VAL A 456 -1.46 -37.59 -22.62
N LEU A 457 -0.87 -37.63 -21.43
CA LEU A 457 -1.53 -37.93 -20.17
C LEU A 457 -2.28 -36.71 -19.63
N LYS A 458 -3.58 -36.85 -19.37
CA LYS A 458 -4.45 -35.79 -18.83
C LYS A 458 -3.93 -35.22 -17.52
N ARG A 459 -3.38 -36.06 -16.65
CA ARG A 459 -2.87 -35.65 -15.32
C ARG A 459 -1.71 -34.67 -15.43
N GLY A 460 -0.67 -35.07 -16.18
CA GLY A 460 0.50 -34.23 -16.42
C GLY A 460 0.14 -32.95 -17.17
N TYR A 461 -0.70 -33.06 -18.20
CA TYR A 461 -1.12 -31.91 -18.99
C TYR A 461 -1.91 -30.87 -18.18
N THR A 462 -2.83 -31.31 -17.32
CA THR A 462 -3.61 -30.43 -16.43
C THR A 462 -2.71 -29.64 -15.48
N LEU A 463 -1.72 -30.31 -14.88
CA LEU A 463 -0.79 -29.68 -13.94
C LEU A 463 0.17 -28.72 -14.66
N CYS A 464 0.63 -29.10 -15.86
CA CYS A 464 1.42 -28.24 -16.75
C CYS A 464 0.65 -26.96 -17.12
N LEU A 465 -0.64 -27.10 -17.47
CA LEU A 465 -1.51 -25.96 -17.74
C LEU A 465 -1.63 -25.05 -16.53
N LEU A 466 -1.88 -25.57 -15.32
CA LEU A 466 -2.02 -24.74 -14.13
C LEU A 466 -0.75 -23.95 -13.79
N ALA A 467 0.42 -24.59 -13.90
CA ALA A 467 1.70 -23.91 -13.70
C ALA A 467 1.92 -22.80 -14.73
N THR A 468 1.61 -23.08 -16.00
CA THR A 468 1.72 -22.11 -17.10
C THR A 468 0.72 -20.96 -16.92
N LEU A 469 -0.54 -21.27 -16.60
CA LEU A 469 -1.58 -20.30 -16.33
C LEU A 469 -1.18 -19.36 -15.18
N GLN A 470 -0.64 -19.89 -14.09
CA GLN A 470 -0.16 -19.09 -12.96
C GLN A 470 0.95 -18.11 -13.38
N ASP A 471 1.97 -18.58 -14.10
CA ASP A 471 3.05 -17.72 -14.59
C ASP A 471 2.52 -16.64 -15.55
N ARG A 472 1.65 -17.02 -16.48
CA ARG A 472 1.07 -16.08 -17.46
C ARG A 472 0.13 -15.06 -16.83
N LEU A 473 -0.65 -15.44 -15.81
CA LEU A 473 -1.47 -14.54 -15.01
C LEU A 473 -0.59 -13.55 -14.24
N ARG A 474 0.48 -14.02 -13.58
CA ARG A 474 1.42 -13.15 -12.85
C ARG A 474 2.09 -12.12 -13.76
N ARG A 475 2.38 -12.50 -15.01
CA ARG A 475 2.94 -11.61 -16.04
C ARG A 475 1.90 -10.75 -16.76
N ARG A 476 0.61 -10.91 -16.46
CA ARG A 476 -0.52 -10.22 -17.14
C ARG A 476 -0.55 -10.47 -18.66
N VAL A 477 -0.06 -11.64 -19.08
CA VAL A 477 -0.13 -12.09 -20.48
C VAL A 477 -1.49 -12.77 -20.75
N VAL A 478 -1.93 -13.58 -19.78
CA VAL A 478 -3.33 -13.97 -19.62
C VAL A 478 -3.90 -13.08 -18.53
N TYR A 479 -5.13 -12.62 -18.72
CA TYR A 479 -5.82 -11.71 -17.80
C TYR A 479 -7.30 -12.06 -17.73
N VAL A 480 -8.00 -11.47 -16.77
CA VAL A 480 -9.44 -11.64 -16.60
C VAL A 480 -10.11 -10.29 -16.76
N GLU A 481 -11.04 -10.18 -17.69
CA GLU A 481 -11.79 -8.94 -17.91
C GLU A 481 -12.62 -8.57 -16.67
N HIS A 482 -12.77 -7.27 -16.42
CA HIS A 482 -13.44 -6.74 -15.22
C HIS A 482 -12.78 -7.07 -13.88
N SER A 483 -11.55 -7.61 -13.88
CA SER A 483 -10.71 -7.69 -12.68
C SER A 483 -9.86 -6.42 -12.54
N ASP A 484 -9.76 -5.90 -11.32
CA ASP A 484 -8.93 -4.72 -11.04
C ASP A 484 -7.45 -5.09 -10.92
N ARG A 485 -7.14 -6.23 -10.26
CA ARG A 485 -5.77 -6.70 -10.03
C ARG A 485 -5.20 -7.57 -11.14
N TRP A 486 -6.02 -8.44 -11.72
CA TRP A 486 -5.65 -9.45 -12.71
C TRP A 486 -6.19 -9.15 -14.11
N GLY A 487 -6.76 -7.96 -14.33
CA GLY A 487 -7.16 -7.46 -15.64
C GLY A 487 -6.00 -6.97 -16.51
N ASP A 488 -6.33 -6.53 -17.73
CA ASP A 488 -5.35 -5.98 -18.67
C ASP A 488 -4.81 -4.63 -18.17
N PRO A 489 -3.51 -4.50 -17.86
CA PRO A 489 -2.93 -3.21 -17.47
C PRO A 489 -3.01 -2.17 -18.60
N ARG A 490 -3.05 -2.59 -19.87
CA ARG A 490 -3.06 -1.69 -21.04
C ARG A 490 -4.38 -0.96 -21.19
N ALA A 491 -5.47 -1.57 -20.75
CA ALA A 491 -6.80 -0.95 -20.72
C ALA A 491 -6.88 0.24 -19.75
N LYS A 492 -5.92 0.39 -18.82
CA LYS A 492 -5.85 1.52 -17.88
C LYS A 492 -5.00 2.69 -18.39
N LEU A 493 -4.38 2.56 -19.57
CA LEU A 493 -3.55 3.59 -20.17
C LEU A 493 -4.41 4.50 -21.07
N LEU A 494 -4.03 5.78 -21.17
CA LEU A 494 -4.59 6.67 -22.18
C LEU A 494 -4.20 6.15 -23.57
N GLN A 495 -5.16 6.07 -24.49
CA GLN A 495 -4.94 5.59 -25.85
C GLN A 495 -5.46 6.60 -26.88
N GLY A 496 -4.97 6.49 -28.12
CA GLY A 496 -5.46 7.28 -29.25
C GLY A 496 -5.37 8.79 -29.01
N GLU A 497 -6.47 9.50 -29.27
CA GLU A 497 -6.56 10.95 -29.19
C GLU A 497 -6.34 11.50 -27.78
N GLU A 498 -6.88 10.82 -26.75
CA GLU A 498 -6.73 11.25 -25.35
C GLU A 498 -5.27 11.34 -24.91
N TRP A 499 -4.45 10.38 -25.34
CA TRP A 499 -3.01 10.41 -25.10
C TRP A 499 -2.35 11.57 -25.85
N GLN A 500 -2.70 11.80 -27.13
CA GLN A 500 -2.09 12.89 -27.91
C GLN A 500 -2.35 14.27 -27.29
N VAL A 501 -3.57 14.51 -26.80
CA VAL A 501 -3.95 15.76 -26.14
C VAL A 501 -3.17 15.96 -24.83
N GLN A 502 -2.98 14.90 -24.03
CA GLN A 502 -2.33 15.00 -22.72
C GLN A 502 -0.79 14.86 -22.75
N ARG A 503 -0.23 14.33 -23.85
CA ARG A 503 1.20 13.97 -23.97
C ARG A 503 2.15 15.09 -23.53
N ALA A 504 1.98 16.29 -24.07
CA ALA A 504 2.88 17.41 -23.80
C ALA A 504 2.87 17.83 -22.31
N HIS A 505 1.68 17.86 -21.69
CA HIS A 505 1.52 18.22 -20.28
C HIS A 505 2.11 17.15 -19.35
N VAL A 506 1.83 15.87 -19.64
CA VAL A 506 2.32 14.73 -18.84
C VAL A 506 3.84 14.62 -18.91
N CYS A 507 4.42 14.66 -20.12
CA CYS A 507 5.88 14.62 -20.32
C CYS A 507 6.57 15.76 -19.55
N ARG A 508 6.06 17.00 -19.66
CA ARG A 508 6.61 18.16 -18.93
C ARG A 508 6.52 18.00 -17.41
N SER A 509 5.37 17.53 -16.91
CA SER A 509 5.13 17.35 -15.47
C SER A 509 6.03 16.28 -14.86
N LEU A 510 6.35 15.23 -15.63
CA LEU A 510 7.22 14.13 -15.19
C LEU A 510 8.70 14.37 -15.50
N GLY A 511 9.05 15.48 -16.18
CA GLY A 511 10.42 15.75 -16.61
C GLY A 511 10.92 14.78 -17.69
N HIS A 512 10.03 14.21 -18.49
CA HIS A 512 10.36 13.31 -19.59
C HIS A 512 10.29 14.05 -20.94
N PRO A 513 11.15 13.68 -21.91
CA PRO A 513 11.06 14.24 -23.25
C PRO A 513 9.77 13.79 -23.94
N ALA A 514 9.24 14.64 -24.84
CA ALA A 514 8.02 14.35 -25.58
C ALA A 514 8.24 13.35 -26.72
N ALA A 515 9.47 13.27 -27.23
CA ALA A 515 9.87 12.33 -28.27
C ALA A 515 10.35 11.01 -27.64
N PRO A 516 9.81 9.85 -28.06
CA PRO A 516 10.21 8.55 -27.50
C PRO A 516 11.67 8.20 -27.83
N THR A 517 12.17 8.63 -28.98
CA THR A 517 13.56 8.41 -29.40
C THR A 517 14.56 9.01 -28.42
N GLU A 518 14.34 10.27 -28.02
CA GLU A 518 15.18 10.97 -27.04
C GLU A 518 15.16 10.28 -25.67
N ALA A 519 13.98 9.84 -25.21
CA ALA A 519 13.87 9.06 -23.96
C ALA A 519 14.69 7.77 -24.02
N LEU A 520 14.59 7.04 -25.14
CA LEU A 520 15.32 5.80 -25.35
C LEU A 520 16.83 6.04 -25.41
N THR A 521 17.28 7.09 -26.11
CA THR A 521 18.71 7.44 -26.18
C THR A 521 19.27 7.79 -24.81
N ASN A 522 18.54 8.58 -24.00
CA ASN A 522 18.92 8.96 -22.64
C ASN A 522 19.01 7.76 -21.68
N LEU A 523 18.35 6.63 -21.98
CA LEU A 523 18.47 5.38 -21.21
C LEU A 523 19.52 4.43 -21.80
N ALA A 524 19.58 4.33 -23.13
CA ALA A 524 20.47 3.44 -23.84
C ALA A 524 21.95 3.86 -23.67
N GLN A 525 22.25 5.15 -23.76
CA GLN A 525 23.63 5.63 -23.62
C GLN A 525 24.24 5.34 -22.24
N PRO A 526 23.59 5.65 -21.10
CA PRO A 526 24.11 5.25 -19.79
C PRO A 526 24.21 3.75 -19.62
N LEU A 527 23.22 2.99 -20.13
CA LEU A 527 23.22 1.53 -20.04
C LEU A 527 24.40 0.93 -20.81
N ASP A 528 24.63 1.37 -22.04
CA ASP A 528 25.74 0.95 -22.87
C ASP A 528 27.09 1.35 -22.27
N ALA A 529 27.21 2.58 -21.77
CA ALA A 529 28.41 3.03 -21.06
C ALA A 529 28.71 2.18 -19.80
N ILE A 530 27.67 1.76 -19.06
CA ILE A 530 27.81 0.84 -17.93
C ILE A 530 28.22 -0.55 -18.41
N TYR A 531 27.61 -1.08 -19.47
CA TYR A 531 27.98 -2.37 -20.05
C TYR A 531 29.43 -2.39 -20.51
N GLN A 532 29.87 -1.38 -21.24
CA GLN A 532 31.26 -1.24 -21.70
C GLN A 532 32.22 -1.15 -20.52
N ARG A 533 31.88 -0.37 -19.48
CA ARG A 533 32.68 -0.29 -18.24
C ARG A 533 32.77 -1.64 -17.55
N VAL A 534 31.65 -2.34 -17.37
CA VAL A 534 31.62 -3.68 -16.75
C VAL A 534 32.42 -4.67 -17.57
N ALA A 535 32.31 -4.65 -18.90
CA ALA A 535 33.09 -5.51 -19.80
C ALA A 535 34.60 -5.22 -19.68
N SER A 536 35.00 -3.95 -19.70
CA SER A 536 36.42 -3.55 -19.57
C SER A 536 37.03 -3.92 -18.21
N GLN A 537 36.21 -3.94 -17.15
CA GLN A 537 36.64 -4.24 -15.79
C GLN A 537 36.33 -5.69 -15.39
N PHE A 538 35.83 -6.51 -16.32
CA PHE A 538 35.28 -7.82 -16.00
C PHE A 538 36.35 -8.75 -15.43
N GLU A 539 37.54 -8.77 -16.03
CA GLU A 539 38.67 -9.59 -15.58
C GLU A 539 39.22 -9.15 -14.21
N ALA A 540 39.17 -7.85 -13.92
CA ALA A 540 39.58 -7.28 -12.64
C ALA A 540 38.49 -7.38 -11.55
N ASN A 541 37.27 -7.81 -11.91
CA ASN A 541 36.13 -7.78 -11.01
C ASN A 541 36.17 -8.96 -10.02
N GLN A 542 36.75 -8.72 -8.85
CA GLN A 542 36.69 -9.62 -7.69
C GLN A 542 35.28 -9.78 -7.13
N ALA A 543 34.21 -9.33 -7.78
CA ALA A 543 32.86 -9.70 -7.45
C ALA A 543 32.21 -10.70 -8.42
N VAL A 544 32.92 -11.12 -9.49
CA VAL A 544 32.41 -12.11 -10.45
C VAL A 544 33.39 -13.28 -10.64
N GLN A 545 32.90 -14.52 -10.52
CA GLN A 545 33.63 -15.75 -10.82
C GLN A 545 32.94 -16.45 -11.98
N LEU A 546 33.73 -16.85 -12.97
CA LEU A 546 33.30 -17.75 -14.04
C LEU A 546 33.85 -19.14 -13.75
N ASP A 547 32.97 -20.13 -13.70
CA ASP A 547 33.34 -21.53 -13.64
C ASP A 547 33.05 -22.19 -15.00
N PRO A 548 34.09 -22.50 -15.80
CA PRO A 548 33.95 -23.09 -17.13
C PRO A 548 33.83 -24.63 -17.11
N SER A 549 33.80 -25.28 -15.93
CA SER A 549 33.79 -26.76 -15.82
C SER A 549 32.51 -27.45 -16.32
N GLY A 550 31.43 -26.69 -16.56
CA GLY A 550 30.16 -27.18 -17.08
C GLY A 550 29.98 -27.01 -18.60
N LYS A 551 28.93 -27.64 -19.15
CA LYS A 551 28.55 -27.52 -20.58
C LYS A 551 28.26 -26.06 -21.02
N HIS A 552 27.97 -25.19 -20.06
CA HIS A 552 27.94 -23.75 -20.21
C HIS A 552 28.69 -23.11 -19.04
N PRO A 553 29.47 -22.04 -19.26
CA PRO A 553 30.18 -21.34 -18.18
C PRO A 553 29.18 -20.75 -17.19
N SER A 554 29.36 -21.05 -15.90
CA SER A 554 28.48 -20.56 -14.84
C SER A 554 29.02 -19.28 -14.22
N LEU A 555 28.15 -18.27 -14.08
CA LEU A 555 28.49 -16.96 -13.54
C LEU A 555 28.06 -16.85 -12.07
N THR A 556 29.03 -16.73 -11.18
CA THR A 556 28.83 -16.50 -9.75
C THR A 556 29.22 -15.07 -9.40
N ILE A 557 28.23 -14.22 -9.11
CA ILE A 557 28.48 -12.87 -8.55
C ILE A 557 28.85 -13.02 -7.05
N THR A 558 29.34 -12.00 -6.32
CA THR A 558 29.54 -12.00 -4.85
C THR A 558 28.61 -11.03 -4.10
N ASN A 559 28.19 -11.38 -2.87
CA ASN A 559 27.09 -10.75 -2.13
C ASN A 559 27.80 -9.63 -1.42
N LEU A 560 27.09 -8.53 -1.22
CA LEU A 560 27.58 -7.51 -0.33
C LEU A 560 27.83 -8.16 1.04
N ASP A 561 29.05 -8.04 1.52
CA ASP A 561 29.39 -8.58 2.82
C ASP A 561 28.60 -7.87 3.91
N LYS A 562 28.28 -8.64 4.94
CA LYS A 562 27.70 -8.05 6.14
C LYS A 562 28.78 -7.15 6.74
N LEU A 563 28.43 -5.90 7.04
CA LEU A 563 29.29 -5.04 7.86
C LEU A 563 29.57 -5.77 9.19
N GLU A 564 30.85 -5.93 9.53
CA GLU A 564 31.24 -6.50 10.81
C GLU A 564 30.71 -5.60 11.94
N GLU A 565 29.96 -6.20 12.87
CA GLU A 565 29.47 -5.49 14.06
C GLU A 565 30.57 -5.55 15.12
N PRO A 566 31.13 -4.42 15.58
CA PRO A 566 32.21 -4.43 16.56
C PRO A 566 31.71 -4.97 17.91
N PRO A 567 32.58 -5.62 18.72
CA PRO A 567 32.18 -6.17 20.02
C PRO A 567 31.56 -5.13 20.96
N SER A 568 32.04 -3.89 20.90
CA SER A 568 31.51 -2.75 21.64
C SER A 568 30.04 -2.44 21.31
N LEU A 569 29.62 -2.61 20.05
CA LEU A 569 28.23 -2.41 19.63
C LEU A 569 27.30 -3.52 20.14
N LEU A 570 27.80 -4.75 20.22
CA LEU A 570 27.05 -5.87 20.81
C LEU A 570 26.86 -5.65 22.32
N GLN A 571 27.90 -5.21 23.02
CA GLN A 571 27.84 -4.89 24.44
C GLN A 571 26.90 -3.71 24.73
N LEU A 572 27.00 -2.63 23.95
CA LEU A 572 26.09 -1.49 24.06
C LEU A 572 24.63 -1.90 23.80
N ARG A 573 24.38 -2.75 22.80
CA ARG A 573 23.02 -3.27 22.53
C ARG A 573 22.47 -4.05 23.71
N ALA A 574 23.29 -4.85 24.39
CA ALA A 574 22.88 -5.58 25.59
C ALA A 574 22.53 -4.63 26.74
N GLN A 575 23.39 -3.65 27.04
CA GLN A 575 23.15 -2.64 28.09
C GLN A 575 21.90 -1.80 27.81
N VAL A 576 21.72 -1.34 26.57
CA VAL A 576 20.50 -0.61 26.17
C VAL A 576 19.27 -1.49 26.32
N THR A 577 19.37 -2.79 26.04
CA THR A 577 18.25 -3.74 26.18
C THR A 577 17.86 -3.92 27.65
N GLU A 578 18.82 -3.98 28.57
CA GLU A 578 18.57 -4.11 30.02
C GLU A 578 17.88 -2.88 30.63
N LEU A 579 18.09 -1.69 30.06
CA LEU A 579 17.46 -0.46 30.51
C LEU A 579 15.99 -0.31 30.09
N LEU A 580 15.47 -1.21 29.24
CA LEU A 580 14.13 -1.10 28.68
C LEU A 580 13.10 -1.85 29.52
N PRO A 581 12.09 -1.15 30.06
CA PRO A 581 11.06 -1.80 30.87
C PRO A 581 10.20 -2.75 30.01
N PRO A 582 9.73 -3.87 30.57
CA PRO A 582 8.70 -4.68 29.94
C PRO A 582 7.36 -3.93 30.03
N ILE A 583 6.88 -3.40 28.90
CA ILE A 583 5.60 -2.69 28.80
C ILE A 583 4.64 -3.47 27.90
N ASP A 584 3.37 -3.53 28.31
CA ASP A 584 2.32 -4.12 27.50
C ASP A 584 1.95 -3.21 26.31
N LEU A 585 1.80 -3.81 25.12
CA LEU A 585 1.55 -3.05 23.88
C LEU A 585 0.34 -2.08 23.95
N PRO A 586 -0.79 -2.43 24.61
CA PRO A 586 -1.89 -1.48 24.82
C PRO A 586 -1.51 -0.27 25.69
N GLU A 587 -0.69 -0.46 26.73
CA GLU A 587 -0.26 0.62 27.63
C GLU A 587 0.67 1.59 26.89
N LEU A 588 1.59 1.05 26.11
CA LEU A 588 2.47 1.85 25.24
C LEU A 588 1.68 2.75 24.27
N LEU A 589 0.56 2.26 23.71
CA LEU A 589 -0.28 3.07 22.82
C LEU A 589 -0.96 4.24 23.54
N LEU A 590 -1.40 4.02 24.78
CA LEU A 590 -2.02 5.07 25.58
C LEU A 590 -0.98 6.09 26.04
N GLU A 591 0.21 5.66 26.44
CA GLU A 591 1.33 6.53 26.81
C GLU A 591 1.80 7.39 25.61
N ILE A 592 1.96 6.80 24.42
CA ILE A 592 2.29 7.59 23.23
C ILE A 592 1.18 8.60 22.91
N HIS A 593 -0.08 8.25 23.17
CA HIS A 593 -1.18 9.19 22.98
C HIS A 593 -1.10 10.37 23.95
N THR A 594 -0.79 10.16 25.24
CA THR A 594 -0.64 11.27 26.20
C THR A 594 0.48 12.24 25.79
N HIS A 595 1.53 11.71 25.17
CA HIS A 595 2.65 12.52 24.68
C HIS A 595 2.39 13.27 23.38
N THR A 596 1.64 12.67 22.44
CA THR A 596 1.54 13.17 21.06
C THR A 596 0.17 13.66 20.66
N GLY A 597 -0.87 13.32 21.43
CA GLY A 597 -2.26 13.62 21.08
C GLY A 597 -2.74 12.92 19.80
N PHE A 598 -2.02 11.91 19.28
CA PHE A 598 -2.26 11.38 17.92
C PHE A 598 -3.70 10.90 17.68
N ALA A 599 -4.40 10.40 18.72
CA ALA A 599 -5.78 9.94 18.59
C ALA A 599 -6.76 11.07 18.17
N HIS A 600 -6.43 12.34 18.44
CA HIS A 600 -7.23 13.49 17.98
C HIS A 600 -7.21 13.67 16.45
N ALA A 601 -6.22 13.09 15.76
CA ALA A 601 -6.18 13.10 14.30
C ALA A 601 -7.27 12.23 13.66
N PHE A 602 -7.86 11.31 14.43
CA PHE A 602 -8.97 10.48 13.99
C PHE A 602 -10.28 11.28 14.09
N SER A 603 -10.59 12.00 13.01
CA SER A 603 -11.88 12.68 12.84
C SER A 603 -13.00 11.73 12.37
N HIS A 604 -14.24 12.01 12.75
CA HIS A 604 -15.41 11.31 12.22
C HIS A 604 -15.53 11.48 10.69
N VAL A 605 -16.17 10.56 9.96
CA VAL A 605 -16.32 10.62 8.48
C VAL A 605 -16.99 11.91 8.01
N SER A 606 -17.90 12.46 8.82
CA SER A 606 -18.57 13.73 8.54
C SER A 606 -17.77 14.97 8.98
N GLU A 607 -16.61 14.79 9.61
CA GLU A 607 -15.81 15.83 10.28
C GLU A 607 -16.59 16.62 11.36
N ALA A 608 -17.78 16.13 11.76
CA ALA A 608 -18.53 16.70 12.87
C ALA A 608 -17.91 16.30 14.21
N THR A 609 -17.90 17.24 15.16
CA THR A 609 -17.52 16.99 16.55
C THR A 609 -18.40 15.90 17.16
N THR A 610 -17.78 14.90 17.80
CA THR A 610 -18.52 13.75 18.34
C THR A 610 -18.56 13.80 19.86
N ARG A 611 -19.73 13.49 20.44
CA ARG A 611 -19.98 13.47 21.89
C ARG A 611 -19.71 12.09 22.52
N ALA A 612 -18.67 11.42 22.07
CA ALA A 612 -18.39 10.03 22.42
C ALA A 612 -17.29 9.95 23.49
N ASP A 613 -17.65 9.61 24.72
CA ASP A 613 -16.71 9.49 25.84
C ASP A 613 -15.66 8.39 25.60
N ASP A 614 -14.44 8.61 26.09
CA ASP A 614 -13.28 7.70 26.01
C ASP A 614 -13.00 7.10 24.62
N LEU A 615 -13.23 7.88 23.57
CA LEU A 615 -13.00 7.48 22.18
C LEU A 615 -11.57 6.97 21.94
N THR A 616 -10.58 7.57 22.60
CA THR A 616 -9.16 7.20 22.51
C THR A 616 -8.94 5.72 22.81
N THR A 617 -9.55 5.18 23.88
CA THR A 617 -9.37 3.78 24.27
C THR A 617 -9.96 2.83 23.23
N SER A 618 -11.14 3.15 22.67
CA SER A 618 -11.70 2.39 21.55
C SER A 618 -10.82 2.45 20.30
N LEU A 619 -10.18 3.59 20.03
CA LEU A 619 -9.29 3.80 18.89
C LEU A 619 -7.99 2.99 19.04
N CYS A 620 -7.33 3.06 20.20
CA CYS A 620 -6.11 2.28 20.48
C CYS A 620 -6.38 0.78 20.38
N ALA A 621 -7.50 0.30 20.95
CA ALA A 621 -7.91 -1.09 20.80
C ALA A 621 -8.11 -1.48 19.32
N MET A 622 -8.77 -0.62 18.52
CA MET A 622 -8.96 -0.88 17.10
C MET A 622 -7.64 -0.90 16.31
N LEU A 623 -6.72 0.03 16.60
CA LEU A 623 -5.42 0.09 15.96
C LEU A 623 -4.59 -1.15 16.29
N LEU A 624 -4.61 -1.60 17.55
CA LEU A 624 -3.95 -2.83 17.97
C LEU A 624 -4.54 -4.08 17.28
N ALA A 625 -5.86 -4.17 17.20
CA ALA A 625 -6.55 -5.25 16.48
C ALA A 625 -6.15 -5.34 15.00
N GLU A 626 -6.07 -4.20 14.32
CA GLU A 626 -5.70 -4.14 12.90
C GLU A 626 -4.19 -4.35 12.68
N ALA A 627 -3.34 -3.82 13.56
CA ALA A 627 -1.89 -4.01 13.49
C ALA A 627 -1.51 -5.48 13.74
N CYS A 628 -2.01 -6.08 14.81
CA CYS A 628 -1.65 -7.45 15.17
C CYS A 628 -2.38 -8.53 14.34
N ASN A 629 -3.25 -8.13 13.41
CA ASN A 629 -4.07 -9.02 12.57
C ASN A 629 -4.92 -10.04 13.38
N ILE A 630 -5.26 -9.71 14.63
CA ILE A 630 -6.08 -10.54 15.52
C ILE A 630 -7.59 -10.26 15.39
N GLY A 631 -7.95 -9.17 14.68
CA GLY A 631 -9.33 -8.68 14.62
C GLY A 631 -9.77 -8.07 15.95
N PHE A 632 -10.94 -7.42 15.99
CA PHE A 632 -11.41 -6.77 17.23
C PHE A 632 -12.14 -7.72 18.18
N ALA A 633 -12.45 -8.96 17.75
CA ALA A 633 -13.19 -9.92 18.57
C ALA A 633 -12.49 -10.27 19.91
N PRO A 634 -11.16 -10.49 19.94
CA PRO A 634 -10.43 -10.73 21.19
C PRO A 634 -10.41 -9.53 22.16
N LEU A 635 -10.72 -8.32 21.67
CA LEU A 635 -10.72 -7.10 22.46
C LEU A 635 -12.11 -6.71 22.97
N ILE A 636 -13.15 -7.49 22.65
CA ILE A 636 -14.51 -7.21 23.08
C ILE A 636 -14.65 -7.53 24.58
N LYS A 637 -15.00 -6.52 25.37
CA LYS A 637 -15.38 -6.68 26.78
C LYS A 637 -16.81 -6.15 26.97
N PRO A 638 -17.83 -7.02 27.14
CA PRO A 638 -19.23 -6.59 27.25
C PRO A 638 -19.49 -5.64 28.42
N GLN A 639 -18.76 -5.82 29.52
CA GLN A 639 -18.88 -5.02 30.73
C GLN A 639 -18.23 -3.63 30.63
N VAL A 640 -17.45 -3.36 29.57
CA VAL A 640 -16.77 -2.07 29.37
C VAL A 640 -17.41 -1.36 28.18
N PRO A 641 -18.19 -0.28 28.38
CA PRO A 641 -18.94 0.40 27.31
C PRO A 641 -18.07 0.76 26.08
N VAL A 642 -16.83 1.15 26.35
CA VAL A 642 -15.81 1.61 25.39
C VAL A 642 -15.27 0.46 24.50
N LEU A 643 -15.35 -0.79 24.98
CA LEU A 643 -14.85 -1.99 24.30
C LEU A 643 -15.96 -2.95 23.89
N THR A 644 -17.21 -2.48 23.83
CA THR A 644 -18.32 -3.28 23.32
C THR A 644 -18.17 -3.55 21.81
N LYS A 645 -18.72 -4.67 21.33
CA LYS A 645 -18.72 -5.04 19.91
C LYS A 645 -19.28 -3.93 19.01
N HIS A 646 -20.38 -3.31 19.43
CA HIS A 646 -21.03 -2.24 18.70
C HIS A 646 -20.13 -1.00 18.63
N ARG A 647 -19.51 -0.62 19.76
CA ARG A 647 -18.59 0.52 19.85
C ARG A 647 -17.36 0.35 18.96
N LEU A 648 -16.66 -0.77 19.05
CA LEU A 648 -15.48 -1.04 18.23
C LEU A 648 -15.83 -1.09 16.74
N LYS A 649 -16.94 -1.72 16.36
CA LYS A 649 -17.43 -1.74 14.97
C LYS A 649 -17.72 -0.32 14.47
N TRP A 650 -18.36 0.51 15.29
CA TRP A 650 -18.64 1.91 14.96
C TRP A 650 -17.36 2.76 14.83
N VAL A 651 -16.37 2.57 15.69
CA VAL A 651 -15.07 3.28 15.60
C VAL A 651 -14.33 2.92 14.32
N LYS A 652 -14.25 1.63 13.99
CA LYS A 652 -13.65 1.16 12.74
C LYS A 652 -14.31 1.78 11.51
N GLN A 653 -15.65 1.86 11.50
CA GLN A 653 -16.42 2.39 10.39
C GLN A 653 -16.22 3.91 10.20
N ASN A 654 -16.13 4.65 11.30
CA ASN A 654 -16.28 6.11 11.26
C ASN A 654 -14.98 6.89 11.51
N TYR A 655 -13.90 6.25 11.95
CA TYR A 655 -12.67 6.95 12.35
C TYR A 655 -11.41 6.42 11.68
N VAL A 656 -11.25 5.10 11.58
CA VAL A 656 -10.05 4.47 11.00
C VAL A 656 -10.12 4.54 9.48
N ARG A 657 -9.31 5.41 8.90
CA ARG A 657 -9.24 5.65 7.46
C ARG A 657 -7.81 5.97 7.05
N ALA A 658 -7.48 5.77 5.77
CA ALA A 658 -6.11 5.94 5.28
C ALA A 658 -5.57 7.37 5.50
N ASP A 659 -6.44 8.36 5.42
CA ASP A 659 -6.21 9.78 5.60
C ASP A 659 -6.11 10.20 7.08
N THR A 660 -6.85 9.57 7.99
CA THR A 660 -6.69 9.78 9.45
C THR A 660 -5.43 9.10 9.98
N LEU A 661 -5.07 7.93 9.43
CA LEU A 661 -3.81 7.25 9.72
C LEU A 661 -2.59 8.06 9.31
N ILE A 662 -2.60 8.69 8.13
CA ILE A 662 -1.50 9.57 7.70
C ILE A 662 -1.34 10.74 8.67
N ARG A 663 -2.42 11.42 9.05
CA ARG A 663 -2.35 12.56 9.99
C ARG A 663 -1.86 12.14 11.37
N ALA A 664 -2.37 11.02 11.88
CA ALA A 664 -1.88 10.45 13.13
C ALA A 664 -0.38 10.16 13.04
N ASN A 665 0.09 9.63 11.91
CA ASN A 665 1.51 9.41 11.67
C ASN A 665 2.32 10.70 11.63
N THR A 666 1.81 11.76 11.01
CA THR A 666 2.44 13.09 11.01
C THR A 666 2.65 13.60 12.44
N CYS A 667 1.63 13.52 13.32
CA CYS A 667 1.77 13.92 14.73
C CYS A 667 2.90 13.18 15.45
N LEU A 668 3.09 11.90 15.14
CA LEU A 668 4.15 11.08 15.75
C LEU A 668 5.53 11.45 15.21
N VAL A 669 5.64 11.66 13.91
CA VAL A 669 6.89 12.08 13.25
C VAL A 669 7.30 13.48 13.73
N ASP A 670 6.34 14.40 13.83
CA ASP A 670 6.57 15.74 14.35
C ASP A 670 7.08 15.67 15.79
N TYR A 671 6.43 14.87 16.64
CA TYR A 671 6.89 14.66 18.01
C TYR A 671 8.29 14.03 18.08
N GLN A 672 8.55 13.00 17.26
CA GLN A 672 9.85 12.35 17.18
C GLN A 672 10.95 13.36 16.78
N SER A 673 10.66 14.29 15.88
CA SER A 673 11.61 15.33 15.43
C SER A 673 12.07 16.26 16.57
N THR A 674 11.29 16.40 17.64
CA THR A 674 11.64 17.21 18.81
C THR A 674 12.67 16.52 19.73
N ARG A 675 12.93 15.22 19.55
CA ARG A 675 13.83 14.48 20.43
C ARG A 675 15.29 14.74 20.09
N ARG A 676 16.11 15.04 21.10
CA ARG A 676 17.54 15.39 20.96
C ARG A 676 18.33 14.35 20.15
N LEU A 677 18.07 13.06 20.36
CA LEU A 677 18.72 11.98 19.61
C LEU A 677 18.41 12.04 18.11
N VAL A 678 17.20 12.48 17.75
CA VAL A 678 16.75 12.62 16.36
C VAL A 678 17.36 13.84 15.70
N GLN A 679 17.51 14.94 16.45
CA GLN A 679 18.18 16.15 15.98
C GLN A 679 19.67 15.90 15.69
N THR A 680 20.35 15.08 16.50
CA THR A 680 21.76 14.74 16.30
C THR A 680 22.00 13.86 15.07
N TRP A 681 21.07 12.96 14.71
CA TRP A 681 21.22 12.00 13.61
C TRP A 681 20.53 12.45 12.30
N GLY A 682 19.88 13.61 12.31
CA GLY A 682 19.17 14.19 11.17
C GLY A 682 17.69 13.79 11.09
N VAL A 683 16.83 14.80 10.94
CA VAL A 683 15.35 14.69 10.98
C VAL A 683 14.78 13.79 9.88
N ALA A 684 15.46 13.68 8.73
CA ALA A 684 15.01 12.86 7.60
C ALA A 684 15.59 11.43 7.59
N THR A 685 16.68 11.17 8.32
CA THR A 685 17.47 9.93 8.21
C THR A 685 16.95 8.84 9.14
N LEU A 686 16.54 9.20 10.36
CA LEU A 686 16.15 8.26 11.42
C LEU A 686 14.85 7.49 11.14
N PRO A 687 13.73 8.12 10.74
CA PRO A 687 12.50 7.38 10.42
C PRO A 687 12.72 6.41 9.26
N ARG A 688 13.53 6.81 8.28
CA ARG A 688 13.85 6.04 7.06
C ARG A 688 14.77 4.86 7.37
N LEU A 689 15.80 5.07 8.20
CA LEU A 689 16.73 4.03 8.64
C LEU A 689 16.10 3.05 9.63
N MET A 690 15.26 3.51 10.56
CA MET A 690 14.53 2.63 11.48
C MET A 690 13.46 1.81 10.77
N ALA A 691 12.72 2.39 9.82
CA ALA A 691 11.78 1.63 8.99
C ALA A 691 12.51 0.59 8.12
N CYS A 692 13.68 0.94 7.56
CA CYS A 692 14.54 -0.01 6.84
C CYS A 692 15.09 -1.11 7.76
N ALA A 693 15.58 -0.79 8.96
CA ALA A 693 16.15 -1.74 9.90
C ALA A 693 15.09 -2.69 10.50
N LEU A 694 13.91 -2.18 10.81
CA LEU A 694 12.76 -2.97 11.27
C LEU A 694 12.24 -3.86 10.13
N SER A 695 12.14 -3.36 8.89
CA SER A 695 11.76 -4.20 7.74
C SER A 695 12.73 -5.37 7.48
N ARG A 696 14.02 -5.21 7.81
CA ARG A 696 15.03 -6.26 7.67
C ARG A 696 14.97 -7.32 8.77
N ARG A 697 14.43 -7.03 9.96
CA ARG A 697 14.29 -8.01 11.06
C ARG A 697 13.08 -8.94 10.92
N TYR A 698 12.09 -8.59 10.09
CA TYR A 698 10.89 -9.40 9.90
C TYR A 698 10.89 -10.20 8.59
N ALA A 699 10.04 -11.22 8.55
CA ALA A 699 10.00 -12.26 7.52
C ALA A 699 9.95 -11.71 6.08
N PRO A 700 10.49 -12.43 5.09
CA PRO A 700 10.57 -11.98 3.70
C PRO A 700 9.24 -11.55 3.09
N SER A 701 8.09 -12.02 3.59
CA SER A 701 6.73 -11.66 3.17
C SER A 701 6.27 -10.25 3.60
N MET A 702 6.91 -9.62 4.59
CA MET A 702 6.60 -8.26 5.06
C MET A 702 7.39 -7.15 4.33
N ARG A 703 8.63 -7.42 3.87
CA ARG A 703 9.49 -6.40 3.21
C ARG A 703 8.87 -5.70 1.98
N ASP A 704 8.31 -6.45 1.04
CA ASP A 704 7.70 -5.91 -0.20
C ASP A 704 6.32 -5.28 0.02
N GLN A 705 5.70 -5.42 1.20
CA GLN A 705 4.49 -4.67 1.57
C GLN A 705 4.82 -3.30 2.17
N ILE A 706 6.00 -3.18 2.80
CA ILE A 706 6.48 -1.96 3.48
C ILE A 706 7.23 -1.04 2.50
N ALA A 707 8.00 -1.61 1.57
CA ALA A 707 8.85 -0.86 0.63
C ALA A 707 8.12 0.20 -0.24
N PRO A 708 6.88 -0.01 -0.74
CA PRO A 708 6.17 0.99 -1.55
C PRO A 708 5.61 2.16 -0.72
N ILE A 709 5.45 2.00 0.60
CA ILE A 709 4.75 2.95 1.49
C ILE A 709 5.74 3.91 2.16
N LEU A 710 7.02 3.58 2.18
CA LEU A 710 8.09 4.47 2.66
C LEU A 710 8.53 5.52 1.63
N VAL A 711 8.14 5.36 0.35
CA VAL A 711 8.59 6.24 -0.75
C VAL A 711 7.89 7.62 -0.78
N PRO A 712 6.61 7.83 -0.40
CA PRO A 712 5.96 9.12 -0.54
C PRO A 712 5.98 10.02 0.71
N ILE A 713 6.71 9.68 1.78
CA ILE A 713 6.69 10.46 3.05
C ILE A 713 7.41 11.84 2.95
N GLY A 714 7.91 12.25 1.78
CA GLY A 714 8.73 13.47 1.65
C GLY A 714 8.53 14.33 0.40
N ALA A 715 7.31 14.51 -0.10
CA ALA A 715 7.04 15.50 -1.15
C ALA A 715 6.41 16.77 -0.55
N LEU A 716 7.24 17.67 -0.02
CA LEU A 716 6.87 19.10 0.06
C LEU A 716 7.04 19.71 -1.34
N PRO A 717 6.12 20.59 -1.79
CA PRO A 717 6.26 21.23 -3.10
C PRO A 717 7.38 22.28 -3.05
N GLY A 718 8.47 22.06 -3.79
CA GLY A 718 9.47 23.12 -4.05
C GLY A 718 10.94 22.71 -4.07
N THR A 719 11.32 21.46 -3.79
CA THR A 719 12.72 21.03 -3.86
C THR A 719 12.93 20.00 -4.96
N THR A 720 13.50 20.43 -6.08
CA THR A 720 14.07 19.55 -7.11
C THR A 720 15.36 18.91 -6.57
N PHE A 721 15.34 17.60 -6.30
CA PHE A 721 16.54 16.79 -6.18
C PHE A 721 16.35 15.44 -6.89
N PRO A 722 17.39 14.91 -7.57
CA PRO A 722 17.28 13.75 -8.43
C PRO A 722 17.04 12.47 -7.66
N LEU A 723 16.31 11.54 -8.29
CA LEU A 723 16.11 10.16 -7.86
C LEU A 723 17.46 9.48 -7.54
N ILE A 724 17.79 9.34 -6.26
CA ILE A 724 18.86 8.45 -5.80
C ILE A 724 18.30 7.03 -5.78
N SER A 725 18.34 6.39 -6.94
CA SER A 725 18.39 4.95 -7.05
C SER A 725 19.81 4.48 -6.72
N ALA A 726 19.97 3.78 -5.59
CA ALA A 726 21.02 2.78 -5.36
C ALA A 726 22.48 3.14 -5.73
N LEU A 727 22.94 4.36 -5.45
CA LEU A 727 24.36 4.73 -5.57
C LEU A 727 24.88 5.37 -4.28
N GLY A 728 26.15 5.09 -4.02
CA GLY A 728 26.81 5.19 -2.72
C GLY A 728 26.78 6.55 -2.06
N VAL A 729 26.88 6.49 -0.72
CA VAL A 729 27.25 7.60 0.15
C VAL A 729 28.52 8.25 -0.40
N ARG A 730 28.40 9.50 -0.85
CA ARG A 730 29.56 10.35 -1.14
C ARG A 730 30.15 10.85 0.18
N HIS A 731 31.47 10.79 0.22
CA HIS A 731 32.40 11.25 1.22
C HIS A 731 32.08 12.62 1.86
N CYS A 732 32.21 12.68 3.20
CA CYS A 732 32.73 13.87 3.89
C CYS A 732 34.18 13.53 4.26
N ASP A 733 35.12 14.07 3.48
CA ASP A 733 36.56 13.94 3.69
C ASP A 733 37.05 15.07 4.62
N SER A 734 37.69 14.72 5.72
CA SER A 734 38.86 15.42 6.23
C SER A 734 39.63 14.48 7.14
N TRP A 735 40.93 14.31 6.84
CA TRP A 735 41.98 13.49 7.46
C TRP A 735 42.42 12.25 6.64
N ASP A 736 43.56 12.44 5.97
CA ASP A 736 44.29 11.56 5.03
C ASP A 736 45.26 10.56 5.77
N PRO A 737 45.92 9.60 5.09
CA PRO A 737 45.95 8.16 5.45
C PRO A 737 47.33 7.62 5.93
N PRO A 738 47.53 6.30 6.15
CA PRO A 738 47.83 5.40 5.03
C PRO A 738 47.18 3.99 5.10
N ARG A 739 46.89 3.46 3.90
CA ARG A 739 47.00 2.06 3.45
C ARG A 739 46.46 0.97 4.38
N PHE A 740 45.43 0.24 3.96
CA PHE A 740 45.53 -1.21 3.71
C PHE A 740 44.26 -1.73 3.00
N HIS A 741 44.54 -2.37 1.86
CA HIS A 741 43.84 -3.46 1.19
C HIS A 741 42.65 -4.16 1.89
N LEU A 742 41.56 -4.30 1.11
CA LEU A 742 40.85 -5.54 0.75
C LEU A 742 39.32 -5.53 0.96
N CYS A 743 38.68 -5.82 -0.17
CA CYS A 743 37.28 -6.15 -0.35
C CYS A 743 37.03 -7.62 0.08
N PRO A 744 35.81 -7.98 0.51
CA PRO A 744 35.45 -9.34 0.86
C PRO A 744 34.61 -10.05 -0.23
N ARG A 745 34.51 -11.38 -0.16
CA ARG A 745 33.76 -12.24 -1.10
C ARG A 745 32.91 -13.29 -0.38
N ARG A 746 31.67 -13.36 -0.89
CA ARG A 746 30.58 -14.36 -0.89
C ARG A 746 30.95 -15.85 -0.80
N LEU A 747 30.02 -16.58 -0.15
CA LEU A 747 29.68 -17.99 -0.38
C LEU A 747 28.43 -18.13 -1.25
N VAL A 748 28.55 -18.87 -2.36
CA VAL A 748 27.48 -19.65 -3.03
C VAL A 748 27.64 -21.08 -2.50
N GLY A 749 26.64 -21.92 -2.28
CA GLY A 749 25.20 -21.81 -2.36
C GLY A 749 24.65 -23.14 -1.84
N THR A 750 23.46 -23.10 -1.23
CA THR A 750 22.47 -24.16 -1.10
C THR A 750 21.53 -23.75 0.04
N THR A 751 20.28 -24.21 -0.07
CA THR A 751 19.20 -24.15 0.92
C THR A 751 18.25 -22.93 0.87
N ASN A 752 16.98 -23.27 0.64
CA ASN A 752 15.77 -22.57 1.04
C ASN A 752 15.43 -21.21 0.42
N ARG A 753 15.05 -21.22 -0.87
CA ARG A 753 13.93 -20.36 -1.32
C ARG A 753 12.63 -20.88 -0.68
N ALA A 754 12.26 -20.26 0.44
CA ALA A 754 10.90 -20.31 0.97
C ALA A 754 9.92 -19.76 -0.10
N PRO A 755 8.84 -20.48 -0.44
CA PRO A 755 7.88 -20.03 -1.43
C PRO A 755 7.10 -18.82 -0.90
N ALA A 756 6.94 -17.83 -1.77
CA ALA A 756 6.21 -16.60 -1.53
C ALA A 756 4.73 -16.89 -1.24
N HIS A 757 4.34 -16.83 0.03
CA HIS A 757 2.98 -16.49 0.43
C HIS A 757 2.82 -14.98 0.32
N ARG A 758 2.49 -14.50 -0.89
CA ARG A 758 2.11 -13.11 -1.15
C ARG A 758 1.09 -13.12 -2.26
N ASN A 759 -0.16 -12.82 -1.91
CA ASN A 759 -1.12 -12.07 -2.76
C ASN A 759 -2.49 -11.87 -2.10
N TYR A 760 -2.65 -12.12 -0.79
CA TYR A 760 -3.98 -12.06 -0.17
C TYR A 760 -4.42 -10.71 0.42
N ASP A 761 -3.54 -9.70 0.49
CA ASP A 761 -3.82 -8.51 1.31
C ASP A 761 -3.30 -7.22 0.66
N ARG A 762 -3.75 -6.83 -0.54
CA ARG A 762 -3.43 -5.48 -1.07
C ARG A 762 -4.48 -4.40 -0.76
N TYR A 763 -5.78 -4.71 -0.78
CA TYR A 763 -6.84 -3.73 -0.44
C TYR A 763 -7.11 -3.59 1.06
N ARG A 764 -7.05 -4.70 1.83
CA ARG A 764 -6.92 -4.62 3.29
C ARG A 764 -5.50 -4.22 3.70
N GLY A 765 -4.49 -4.59 2.91
CA GLY A 765 -3.10 -4.21 3.07
C GLY A 765 -2.91 -2.71 3.14
N ASP A 766 -3.38 -1.91 2.17
CA ASP A 766 -3.05 -0.47 2.17
C ASP A 766 -3.49 0.27 3.46
N GLN A 767 -4.64 -0.08 4.06
CA GLN A 767 -4.99 0.45 5.39
C GLN A 767 -4.19 -0.21 6.52
N ARG A 768 -3.98 -1.53 6.51
CA ARG A 768 -3.25 -2.28 7.55
C ARG A 768 -1.76 -1.99 7.58
N SER A 769 -1.14 -1.86 6.43
CA SER A 769 0.24 -1.45 6.20
C SER A 769 0.45 -0.01 6.65
N ARG A 770 -0.54 0.88 6.47
CA ARG A 770 -0.51 2.23 7.05
C ARG A 770 -0.66 2.20 8.57
N VAL A 771 -1.57 1.39 9.13
CA VAL A 771 -1.65 1.13 10.59
C VAL A 771 -0.32 0.60 11.12
N TRP A 772 0.34 -0.29 10.38
CA TRP A 772 1.66 -0.83 10.69
C TRP A 772 2.78 0.20 10.60
N VAL A 773 2.74 1.12 9.62
CA VAL A 773 3.68 2.25 9.58
C VAL A 773 3.49 3.11 10.82
N VAL A 774 2.25 3.37 11.24
CA VAL A 774 2.01 4.08 12.50
C VAL A 774 2.61 3.29 13.68
N LEU A 775 2.48 1.95 13.70
CA LEU A 775 3.07 1.06 14.73
C LEU A 775 4.59 0.91 14.72
N VAL A 776 5.20 0.94 13.55
CA VAL A 776 6.66 0.95 13.40
C VAL A 776 7.23 2.31 13.79
N THR A 777 6.55 3.39 13.44
CA THR A 777 6.88 4.74 13.93
C THR A 777 6.69 4.82 15.45
N TRP A 778 5.67 4.18 16.03
CA TRP A 778 5.49 4.06 17.49
C TRP A 778 6.68 3.39 18.17
N LEU A 779 7.10 2.21 17.67
CA LEU A 779 8.25 1.46 18.20
C LEU A 779 9.60 2.13 17.95
N SER A 780 9.63 3.20 17.14
CA SER A 780 10.83 4.01 16.90
C SER A 780 10.98 5.19 17.88
N ILE A 781 9.91 5.53 18.61
CA ILE A 781 9.92 6.59 19.63
C ILE A 781 10.57 6.08 20.93
N PHE A 782 10.47 4.78 21.21
CA PHE A 782 11.16 4.10 22.31
C PHE A 782 11.79 2.81 21.79
N PRO A 783 13.11 2.59 21.93
CA PRO A 783 13.67 1.28 21.64
C PRO A 783 13.01 0.29 22.62
N THR A 784 12.36 -0.77 22.14
CA THR A 784 11.87 -1.85 23.00
C THR A 784 12.54 -3.14 22.56
N SER A 785 13.15 -3.87 23.51
CA SER A 785 13.67 -5.20 23.25
C SER A 785 12.53 -6.20 23.26
N GLY A 786 12.39 -6.97 22.17
CA GLY A 786 11.27 -7.88 21.92
C GLY A 786 11.18 -9.10 22.85
N ARG A 787 10.86 -8.89 24.13
CA ARG A 787 10.19 -9.90 24.96
C ARG A 787 8.72 -9.52 25.15
N CYS A 788 7.94 -9.58 24.07
CA CYS A 788 6.49 -9.54 24.17
C CYS A 788 5.98 -10.94 24.59
N ARG A 789 5.37 -11.07 25.77
CA ARG A 789 4.57 -12.26 26.09
C ARG A 789 3.25 -12.16 25.33
N SER A 790 3.10 -12.91 24.25
CA SER A 790 1.77 -13.26 23.73
C SER A 790 1.16 -14.26 24.70
N SER A 791 0.05 -13.90 25.34
CA SER A 791 -0.69 -14.74 26.27
C SER A 791 -1.16 -16.04 25.60
N HIS A 792 -0.54 -17.15 25.97
CA HIS A 792 -1.16 -18.48 25.92
C HIS A 792 -2.12 -18.58 27.12
N LEU A 793 -3.42 -18.50 26.87
CA LEU A 793 -4.44 -18.86 27.85
C LEU A 793 -5.51 -19.68 27.14
N LEU A 794 -5.50 -20.99 27.39
CA LEU A 794 -6.65 -21.91 27.35
C LEU A 794 -6.17 -23.29 27.87
N ALA A 795 -6.39 -23.55 29.17
CA ALA A 795 -6.78 -24.85 29.73
C ALA A 795 -6.95 -24.74 31.27
N ASP A 796 -8.02 -25.35 31.76
CA ASP A 796 -8.59 -25.30 33.11
C ASP A 796 -7.70 -25.75 34.27
N ARG A 797 -7.82 -25.11 35.45
CA ARG A 797 -8.52 -25.64 36.65
C ARG A 797 -8.33 -24.74 37.90
N PRO A 798 -9.25 -24.80 38.90
CA PRO A 798 -9.39 -23.84 39.99
C PRO A 798 -8.75 -24.33 41.31
N SER A 799 -8.39 -23.40 42.21
CA SER A 799 -8.74 -23.39 43.66
C SER A 799 -7.77 -22.58 44.53
N CYS A 800 -8.38 -21.85 45.49
CA CYS A 800 -7.92 -21.48 46.83
C CYS A 800 -6.72 -20.53 47.08
N GLY A 801 -7.03 -19.34 47.63
CA GLY A 801 -6.82 -19.09 49.06
C GLY A 801 -5.65 -18.20 49.53
N LEU A 802 -6.01 -16.98 49.95
CA LEU A 802 -5.58 -16.26 51.17
C LEU A 802 -4.14 -15.72 51.36
N TRP A 803 -4.09 -14.39 51.63
CA TRP A 803 -3.22 -13.61 52.55
C TRP A 803 -1.70 -13.58 52.24
N GLY A 804 -0.93 -12.52 52.47
CA GLY A 804 -1.08 -11.22 53.12
C GLY A 804 0.34 -10.69 53.44
N ALA A 805 0.48 -9.36 53.52
CA ALA A 805 1.51 -8.59 54.22
C ALA A 805 3.00 -8.58 53.76
N GLN A 806 3.46 -7.35 53.50
CA GLN A 806 4.68 -6.67 54.01
C GLN A 806 6.03 -7.42 54.04
N CYS A 807 7.05 -6.90 53.33
CA CYS A 807 8.16 -6.14 53.96
C CYS A 807 9.30 -5.78 52.99
N ARG A 808 9.65 -4.48 53.02
CA ARG A 808 10.97 -3.83 53.04
C ARG A 808 12.13 -4.33 52.14
N ARG A 809 12.56 -3.39 51.27
CA ARG A 809 13.91 -2.99 50.82
C ARG A 809 15.10 -3.39 51.72
N PRO A 810 16.36 -3.45 51.23
CA PRO A 810 17.04 -2.42 50.40
C PRO A 810 16.80 -2.50 48.90
#